data_AF-A0A0Q9AWV2-F1
#
_entry.id   AF-A0A0Q9AWV2-F1
#
_cell.length_a   1.000
_cell.length_b   1.000
_cell.length_c   1.000
_cell.angle_alpha   90.00
_cell.angle_beta   90.00
_cell.angle_gamma   90.00
#
_symmetry.space_group_name_H-M   'P 1'
#
loop_
_entity.id
_entity.type
_entity.pdbx_description
1 polymer ?
#
loop_
_entity_poly.entity_id
_entity_poly.type
_entity_poly.pdbx_seq_one_letter_code
_entity_poly.pdbx_strand_id
1 'polypeptide(L)'
;MSALDGFLSTWDKARDTFGSGVPQTGEQFDQSAQFESLQSTVQTAAPGSNWTGTAANAYGAVNTEHARVLGELAKLDRRLAAHVNESANVVANGRQNLDNLRQWVVDAAASVPPGKNRDQLLMPIVQRGLSELTGIVTSSNDELARVAGDITKLGPEWDALKDQKMGGTGEGEAEDDDIQLVSNEEEMTALPIEEQAARDVEDALQDGDQGAAERVNNALDSISPGTPLSPEQNAYLSQMQKQQKDMSVSELKDANERLGDKGNIIADSWQLMSNDDVEITGGAEGPVKGSASQLPDEVRFALEKADFAPLGEYGERPTSLYYGDRITDIADIVKDGDPKFQTGTELDRQLILAADRVMDAEQSHGGLDNGRSTAQALFEAVDDDHQIVNDHLMGRNGVDVDDFLHDVNTIDWQDDGKAAGYLFSWTNEDSFGTPEEAERAAETAERYAEYLGVHRPDLLDIDGQTLGQLNPELTQRYAHGLVPFVDDMGGMTGSGGTFEIDGDTSRHDGLMPNAKGVFAVLNTDADAADLINSTAYDLAMKEETAFAMDAKDPQSQAHLEAAATMRGLVDVGAHEAFQAFEANGHQAEVNETQWKKNGFDAAVAGLGTGGSMIPGVGVVAGPTIAQVGAAFGQELFENAPPPVDRPLPQMAETRASTVLLESMLAANQTVSLPEGYVEGDPPRIVQPDGVSDGDFATAINQAMGDYGVLVDGDGADEIYADRYNLMIQDPDIVKTPSADEGEG
;
A
#
# COMPACT_ATOMS: atom_id res chain seq x y z
N MET A 1 3.09 11.18 32.18
CA MET A 1 2.54 12.36 31.47
C MET A 1 1.32 12.86 32.24
N SER A 2 1.06 14.17 32.27
CA SER A 2 -0.19 14.68 32.87
C SER A 2 -1.37 14.50 31.90
N ALA A 3 -2.60 14.51 32.42
CA ALA A 3 -3.81 14.43 31.59
C ALA A 3 -3.90 15.57 30.54
N LEU A 4 -3.32 16.73 30.87
CA LEU A 4 -3.21 17.86 29.95
C LEU A 4 -2.22 17.59 28.81
N ASP A 5 -1.08 16.94 29.09
CA ASP A 5 -0.09 16.56 28.07
C ASP A 5 -0.69 15.54 27.09
N GLY A 6 -1.48 14.58 27.61
CA GLY A 6 -2.23 13.63 26.78
C GLY A 6 -3.22 14.33 25.85
N PHE A 7 -4.02 15.27 26.36
CA PHE A 7 -4.91 16.08 25.52
C PHE A 7 -4.15 16.87 24.45
N LEU A 8 -3.05 17.54 24.81
CA LEU A 8 -2.27 18.34 23.88
C LEU A 8 -1.67 17.48 22.76
N SER A 9 -1.19 16.27 23.08
CA SER A 9 -0.71 15.31 22.09
C SER A 9 -1.81 14.83 21.15
N THR A 10 -2.99 14.47 21.68
CA THR A 10 -4.15 14.10 20.86
C THR A 10 -4.62 15.27 19.98
N TRP A 11 -4.58 16.49 20.51
CA TRP A 11 -4.87 17.70 19.77
C TRP A 11 -3.88 17.94 18.64
N ASP A 12 -2.58 17.78 18.88
CA ASP A 12 -1.54 17.93 17.84
C ASP A 12 -1.80 16.93 16.70
N LYS A 13 -2.02 15.65 17.01
CA LYS A 13 -2.37 14.62 16.01
C LYS A 13 -3.64 14.97 15.22
N ALA A 14 -4.70 15.39 15.90
CA ALA A 14 -5.95 15.79 15.24
C ALA A 14 -5.79 17.07 14.41
N ARG A 15 -4.85 17.96 14.76
CA ARG A 15 -4.56 19.18 14.02
C ARG A 15 -3.75 18.91 12.76
N ASP A 16 -2.92 17.86 12.78
CA ASP A 16 -2.11 17.40 11.66
C ASP A 16 -2.95 16.74 10.55
N THR A 17 -4.05 16.07 10.89
CA THR A 17 -4.96 15.49 9.87
C THR A 17 -5.64 16.53 8.97
N PHE A 18 -5.71 17.80 9.42
CA PHE A 18 -6.18 18.90 8.60
C PHE A 18 -5.10 19.47 7.68
N GLY A 19 -3.87 18.97 7.73
CA GLY A 19 -2.71 19.45 6.99
C GLY A 19 -2.17 20.81 7.45
N SER A 20 -1.14 21.30 6.75
CA SER A 20 -0.50 22.59 6.98
C SER A 20 -0.73 23.56 5.80
N GLY A 21 -0.24 24.81 5.89
CA GLY A 21 -0.35 25.81 4.80
C GLY A 21 -1.73 26.46 4.64
N VAL A 22 -1.91 27.28 3.60
CA VAL A 22 -3.23 27.85 3.24
C VAL A 22 -3.96 26.83 2.38
N PRO A 23 -5.20 26.40 2.72
CA PRO A 23 -5.96 25.49 1.88
C PRO A 23 -6.13 26.06 0.46
N GLN A 24 -5.90 25.23 -0.55
CA GLN A 24 -6.06 25.63 -1.95
C GLN A 24 -7.53 25.93 -2.24
N THR A 25 -7.77 27.07 -2.87
CA THR A 25 -9.10 27.55 -3.23
C THR A 25 -9.43 27.19 -4.67
N GLY A 26 -10.71 27.26 -5.04
CA GLY A 26 -11.22 26.74 -6.29
C GLY A 26 -10.90 27.57 -7.53
N GLU A 27 -10.21 28.72 -7.43
CA GLU A 27 -9.97 29.61 -8.56
C GLU A 27 -9.23 28.94 -9.72
N GLN A 28 -8.35 27.98 -9.43
CA GLN A 28 -7.64 27.23 -10.48
C GLN A 28 -8.58 26.36 -11.34
N PHE A 29 -9.75 26.00 -10.81
CA PHE A 29 -10.77 25.20 -11.49
C PHE A 29 -11.88 26.04 -12.13
N ASP A 30 -11.78 27.37 -12.09
CA ASP A 30 -12.74 28.29 -12.72
C ASP A 30 -12.17 28.87 -14.03
N GLN A 31 -12.38 28.18 -15.15
CA GLN A 31 -12.10 28.73 -16.48
C GLN A 31 -13.35 29.36 -17.13
N SER A 32 -14.38 29.67 -16.34
CA SER A 32 -15.67 30.10 -16.87
C SER A 32 -15.60 31.39 -17.69
N ALA A 33 -14.68 32.31 -17.37
CA ALA A 33 -14.47 33.52 -18.16
C ALA A 33 -13.94 33.21 -19.58
N GLN A 34 -13.10 32.18 -19.72
CA GLN A 34 -12.61 31.72 -21.02
C GLN A 34 -13.74 31.08 -21.82
N PHE A 35 -14.53 30.21 -21.18
CA PHE A 35 -15.69 29.58 -21.81
C PHE A 35 -16.77 30.60 -22.22
N GLU A 36 -17.02 31.64 -21.44
CA GLU A 36 -17.91 32.74 -21.82
C GLU A 36 -17.37 33.57 -23.00
N SER A 37 -16.05 33.79 -23.05
CA SER A 37 -15.40 34.46 -24.18
C SER A 37 -15.51 33.62 -25.46
N LEU A 38 -15.28 32.31 -25.36
CA LEU A 38 -15.47 31.37 -26.46
C LEU A 38 -16.94 31.31 -26.89
N GLN A 39 -17.89 31.28 -25.95
CA GLN A 39 -19.31 31.34 -26.22
C GLN A 39 -19.66 32.60 -27.03
N SER A 40 -19.19 33.78 -26.59
CA SER A 40 -19.39 35.04 -27.31
C SER A 40 -18.78 34.98 -28.71
N THR A 41 -17.58 34.41 -28.84
CA THR A 41 -16.87 34.29 -30.13
C THR A 41 -17.66 33.42 -31.10
N VAL A 42 -18.12 32.26 -30.66
CA VAL A 42 -18.98 31.37 -31.45
C VAL A 42 -20.27 32.08 -31.85
N GLN A 43 -20.94 32.77 -30.94
CA GLN A 43 -22.16 33.54 -31.25
C GLN A 43 -21.92 34.63 -32.32
N THR A 44 -20.74 35.24 -32.36
CA THR A 44 -20.41 36.24 -33.41
C THR A 44 -20.19 35.61 -34.79
N ALA A 45 -19.84 34.32 -34.84
CA ALA A 45 -19.70 33.58 -36.09
C ALA A 45 -21.05 33.10 -36.65
N ALA A 46 -22.16 33.35 -35.97
CA ALA A 46 -23.50 33.00 -36.46
C ALA A 46 -23.80 33.64 -37.83
N PRO A 47 -24.61 32.99 -38.70
CA PRO A 47 -24.98 33.54 -39.99
C PRO A 47 -25.65 34.91 -39.87
N GLY A 48 -25.02 35.93 -40.45
CA GLY A 48 -25.57 37.29 -40.51
C GLY A 48 -26.65 37.45 -41.59
N SER A 49 -27.25 38.64 -41.69
CA SER A 49 -28.34 38.95 -42.65
C SER A 49 -27.98 38.76 -44.13
N ASN A 50 -26.69 38.62 -44.45
CA ASN A 50 -26.17 38.46 -45.80
C ASN A 50 -25.94 36.99 -46.19
N TRP A 51 -26.00 36.06 -45.24
CA TRP A 51 -25.86 34.62 -45.48
C TRP A 51 -27.16 33.90 -45.09
N THR A 52 -27.91 33.47 -46.12
CA THR A 52 -29.26 32.90 -45.95
C THR A 52 -29.42 31.63 -46.78
N GLY A 53 -30.30 30.71 -46.37
CA GLY A 53 -30.56 29.45 -47.07
C GLY A 53 -30.36 28.22 -46.18
N THR A 54 -30.56 27.02 -46.70
CA THR A 54 -30.56 25.77 -45.91
C THR A 54 -29.21 25.52 -45.21
N ALA A 55 -28.09 25.78 -45.89
CA ALA A 55 -26.75 25.65 -45.30
C ALA A 55 -26.49 26.67 -44.17
N ALA A 56 -26.93 27.92 -44.36
CA ALA A 56 -26.85 28.93 -43.31
C ALA A 56 -27.69 28.53 -42.09
N ASN A 57 -28.89 27.98 -42.29
CA ASN A 57 -29.73 27.50 -41.19
C ASN A 57 -29.10 26.32 -40.42
N ALA A 58 -28.51 25.36 -41.14
CA ALA A 58 -27.82 24.21 -40.53
C ALA A 58 -26.59 24.64 -39.73
N TYR A 59 -25.77 25.53 -40.30
CA TYR A 59 -24.63 26.11 -39.58
C TYR A 59 -25.09 26.91 -38.36
N GLY A 60 -26.14 27.74 -38.49
CA GLY A 60 -26.70 28.51 -37.39
C GLY A 60 -27.20 27.65 -36.22
N ALA A 61 -27.78 26.49 -36.51
CA ALA A 61 -28.22 25.54 -35.49
C ALA A 61 -27.03 24.93 -34.72
N VAL A 62 -25.99 24.49 -35.42
CA VAL A 62 -24.76 23.95 -34.79
C VAL A 62 -24.01 25.04 -34.02
N ASN A 63 -23.90 26.24 -34.58
CA ASN A 63 -23.31 27.39 -33.91
C ASN A 63 -24.02 27.75 -32.61
N THR A 64 -25.37 27.70 -32.60
CA THR A 64 -26.18 27.91 -31.40
C THR A 64 -25.90 26.83 -30.34
N GLU A 65 -25.74 25.58 -30.76
CA GLU A 65 -25.47 24.48 -29.84
C GLU A 65 -24.05 24.55 -29.24
N HIS A 66 -23.03 24.89 -30.05
CA HIS A 66 -21.68 25.15 -29.57
C HIS A 66 -21.67 26.27 -28.52
N ALA A 67 -22.37 27.38 -28.79
CA ALA A 67 -22.51 28.46 -27.84
C ALA A 67 -23.23 28.03 -26.56
N ARG A 68 -24.21 27.11 -26.65
CA ARG A 68 -24.90 26.57 -25.48
C ARG A 68 -23.98 25.70 -24.62
N VAL A 69 -23.23 24.77 -25.23
CA VAL A 69 -22.28 23.89 -24.53
C VAL A 69 -21.25 24.72 -23.77
N LEU A 70 -20.60 25.68 -24.43
CA LEU A 70 -19.62 26.56 -23.80
C LEU A 70 -20.21 27.33 -22.61
N GLY A 71 -21.48 27.75 -22.71
CA GLY A 71 -22.19 28.38 -21.60
C GLY A 71 -22.51 27.45 -20.43
N GLU A 72 -22.79 26.17 -20.68
CA GLU A 72 -23.01 25.18 -19.61
C GLU A 72 -21.69 24.75 -18.95
N LEU A 73 -20.61 24.58 -19.74
CA LEU A 73 -19.26 24.34 -19.23
C LEU A 73 -18.83 25.46 -18.26
N ALA A 74 -19.05 26.73 -18.65
CA ALA A 74 -18.78 27.87 -17.79
C ALA A 74 -19.52 27.83 -16.43
N LYS A 75 -20.75 27.28 -16.40
CA LYS A 75 -21.52 27.16 -15.16
C LYS A 75 -21.03 26.00 -14.29
N LEU A 76 -20.65 24.90 -14.90
CA LEU A 76 -20.14 23.72 -14.20
C LEU A 76 -18.78 24.02 -13.55
N ASP A 77 -17.88 24.71 -14.27
CA ASP A 77 -16.60 25.19 -13.73
C ASP A 77 -16.78 26.06 -12.47
N ARG A 78 -17.69 27.04 -12.52
CA ARG A 78 -17.97 27.87 -11.33
C ARG A 78 -18.49 27.07 -10.16
N ARG A 79 -19.30 26.04 -10.41
CA ARG A 79 -19.84 25.18 -9.35
C ARG A 79 -18.75 24.30 -8.76
N LEU A 80 -17.88 23.74 -9.59
CA LEU A 80 -16.71 22.98 -9.14
C LEU A 80 -15.81 23.85 -8.27
N ALA A 81 -15.43 25.04 -8.75
CA ALA A 81 -14.64 26.00 -8.00
C ALA A 81 -15.30 26.41 -6.68
N ALA A 82 -16.62 26.60 -6.65
CA ALA A 82 -17.36 26.91 -5.43
C ALA A 82 -17.32 25.77 -4.40
N HIS A 83 -17.43 24.50 -4.83
CA HIS A 83 -17.34 23.35 -3.93
C HIS A 83 -15.91 23.12 -3.42
N VAL A 84 -14.88 23.34 -4.25
CA VAL A 84 -13.48 23.31 -3.79
C VAL A 84 -13.23 24.41 -2.75
N ASN A 85 -13.78 25.62 -2.96
CA ASN A 85 -13.76 26.68 -1.95
C ASN A 85 -14.48 26.29 -0.66
N GLU A 86 -15.57 25.52 -0.75
CA GLU A 86 -16.29 25.00 0.40
C GLU A 86 -15.41 24.03 1.21
N SER A 87 -14.74 23.07 0.56
CA SER A 87 -13.76 22.18 1.21
C SER A 87 -12.63 22.94 1.89
N ALA A 88 -12.07 23.95 1.21
CA ALA A 88 -11.02 24.81 1.76
C ALA A 88 -11.49 25.53 3.04
N ASN A 89 -12.74 26.00 3.06
CA ASN A 89 -13.34 26.63 4.22
C ASN A 89 -13.60 25.64 5.37
N VAL A 90 -14.05 24.41 5.09
CA VAL A 90 -14.24 23.37 6.11
C VAL A 90 -12.90 23.07 6.80
N VAL A 91 -11.83 22.91 6.02
CA VAL A 91 -10.48 22.68 6.57
C VAL A 91 -10.01 23.88 7.40
N ALA A 92 -10.13 25.10 6.88
CA ALA A 92 -9.73 26.31 7.60
C ALA A 92 -10.50 26.50 8.92
N ASN A 93 -11.81 26.27 8.90
CA ASN A 93 -12.67 26.38 10.07
C ASN A 93 -12.38 25.28 11.09
N GLY A 94 -12.16 24.03 10.64
CA GLY A 94 -11.78 22.92 11.52
C GLY A 94 -10.48 23.21 12.27
N ARG A 95 -9.45 23.71 11.56
CA ARG A 95 -8.20 24.16 12.17
C ARG A 95 -8.42 25.27 13.20
N GLN A 96 -9.20 26.30 12.85
CA GLN A 96 -9.51 27.39 13.78
C GLN A 96 -10.28 26.91 15.02
N ASN A 97 -11.22 25.99 14.84
CA ASN A 97 -12.00 25.41 15.94
C ASN A 97 -11.11 24.57 16.86
N LEU A 98 -10.19 23.78 16.30
CA LEU A 98 -9.18 23.07 17.06
C LEU A 98 -8.27 24.03 17.83
N ASP A 99 -7.74 25.08 17.20
CA ASP A 99 -6.89 26.08 17.85
C ASP A 99 -7.63 26.76 19.03
N ASN A 100 -8.90 27.13 18.83
CA ASN A 100 -9.75 27.70 19.88
C ASN A 100 -10.01 26.71 21.03
N LEU A 101 -10.23 25.43 20.71
CA LEU A 101 -10.44 24.37 21.70
C LEU A 101 -9.19 24.15 22.55
N ARG A 102 -8.01 24.09 21.94
CA ARG A 102 -6.74 24.00 22.67
C ARG A 102 -6.58 25.17 23.62
N GLN A 103 -6.83 26.39 23.15
CA GLN A 103 -6.75 27.59 23.98
C GLN A 103 -7.70 27.50 25.18
N TRP A 104 -8.95 27.06 24.96
CA TRP A 104 -9.92 26.85 26.03
C TRP A 104 -9.44 25.83 27.06
N VAL A 105 -8.94 24.67 26.64
CA VAL A 105 -8.44 23.63 27.56
C VAL A 105 -7.23 24.14 28.35
N VAL A 106 -6.28 24.82 27.71
CA VAL A 106 -5.10 25.37 28.37
C VAL A 106 -5.49 26.44 29.40
N ASP A 107 -6.40 27.35 29.06
CA ASP A 107 -6.88 28.39 29.97
C ASP A 107 -7.68 27.81 31.15
N ALA A 108 -8.55 26.83 30.87
CA ALA A 108 -9.29 26.12 31.89
C ALA A 108 -8.34 25.36 32.84
N ALA A 109 -7.31 24.70 32.30
CA ALA A 109 -6.30 24.00 33.09
C ALA A 109 -5.43 24.96 33.93
N ALA A 110 -5.14 26.15 33.42
CA ALA A 110 -4.42 27.20 34.14
C ALA A 110 -5.22 27.77 35.33
N SER A 111 -6.56 27.69 35.27
CA SER A 111 -7.45 28.13 36.35
C SER A 111 -7.49 27.17 37.55
N VAL A 112 -6.98 25.94 37.39
CA VAL A 112 -6.93 24.93 38.46
C VAL A 112 -5.71 25.16 39.36
N PRO A 113 -5.89 25.36 40.68
CA PRO A 113 -4.78 25.62 41.60
C PRO A 113 -3.77 24.45 41.67
N PRO A 114 -2.46 24.73 41.85
CA PRO A 114 -1.45 23.69 42.00
C PRO A 114 -1.62 22.92 43.32
N GLY A 115 -1.51 21.59 43.29
CA GLY A 115 -1.63 20.72 44.47
C GLY A 115 -1.62 19.23 44.12
N LYS A 116 -1.59 18.35 45.13
CA LYS A 116 -1.52 16.89 44.94
C LYS A 116 -2.69 16.28 44.16
N ASN A 117 -3.83 16.96 44.10
CA ASN A 117 -5.04 16.49 43.41
C ASN A 117 -5.30 17.27 42.12
N ARG A 118 -4.32 18.03 41.61
CA ARG A 118 -4.49 18.89 40.43
C ARG A 118 -4.90 18.08 39.21
N ASP A 119 -4.28 16.94 38.97
CA ASP A 119 -4.57 16.11 37.80
C ASP A 119 -5.99 15.52 37.83
N GLN A 120 -6.48 15.10 39.00
CA GLN A 120 -7.88 14.69 39.18
C GLN A 120 -8.87 15.83 38.89
N LEU A 121 -8.51 17.08 39.21
CA LEU A 121 -9.34 18.24 38.91
C LEU A 121 -9.24 18.69 37.45
N LEU A 122 -8.19 18.30 36.72
CA LEU A 122 -8.03 18.53 35.28
C LEU A 122 -8.84 17.53 34.43
N MET A 123 -9.12 16.34 34.96
CA MET A 123 -9.82 15.28 34.22
C MET A 123 -11.15 15.71 33.57
N PRO A 124 -12.07 16.42 34.25
CA PRO A 124 -13.32 16.86 33.62
C PRO A 124 -13.10 17.88 32.49
N ILE A 125 -12.06 18.71 32.59
CA ILE A 125 -11.70 19.70 31.55
C ILE A 125 -11.16 18.96 30.32
N VAL A 126 -10.27 18.00 30.55
CA VAL A 126 -9.67 17.16 29.50
C VAL A 126 -10.74 16.29 28.81
N GLN A 127 -11.62 15.63 29.56
CA GLN A 127 -12.71 14.82 29.00
C GLN A 127 -13.64 15.65 28.10
N ARG A 128 -13.99 16.86 28.54
CA ARG A 128 -14.77 17.78 27.72
C ARG A 128 -13.99 18.24 26.49
N GLY A 129 -12.70 18.54 26.67
CA GLY A 129 -11.81 18.90 25.57
C GLY A 129 -11.74 17.82 24.50
N LEU A 130 -11.58 16.56 24.89
CA LEU A 130 -11.56 15.42 23.98
C LEU A 130 -12.91 15.22 23.28
N SER A 131 -14.03 15.37 24.00
CA SER A 131 -15.37 15.27 23.40
C SER A 131 -15.63 16.38 22.37
N GLU A 132 -15.22 17.62 22.64
CA GLU A 132 -15.34 18.72 21.69
C GLU A 132 -14.37 18.54 20.49
N LEU A 133 -13.18 17.99 20.72
CA LEU A 133 -12.21 17.63 19.68
C LEU A 133 -12.80 16.61 18.71
N THR A 134 -13.36 15.51 19.23
CA THR A 134 -14.04 14.49 18.41
C THR A 134 -15.18 15.11 17.62
N GLY A 135 -16.00 15.97 18.25
CA GLY A 135 -17.09 16.66 17.57
C GLY A 135 -16.63 17.53 16.39
N ILE A 136 -15.52 18.26 16.53
CA ILE A 136 -14.95 19.09 15.46
C ILE A 136 -14.47 18.21 14.30
N VAL A 137 -13.74 17.14 14.59
CA VAL A 137 -13.21 16.22 13.57
C VAL A 137 -14.36 15.53 12.81
N THR A 138 -15.32 14.94 13.54
CA THR A 138 -16.47 14.26 12.92
C THR A 138 -17.30 15.22 12.08
N SER A 139 -17.63 16.41 12.59
CA SER A 139 -18.38 17.41 11.82
C SER A 139 -17.65 17.86 10.57
N SER A 140 -16.33 18.03 10.64
CA SER A 140 -15.53 18.43 9.48
C SER A 140 -15.50 17.31 8.43
N ASN A 141 -15.39 16.05 8.85
CA ASN A 141 -15.45 14.89 7.95
C ASN A 141 -16.81 14.74 7.28
N ASP A 142 -17.91 14.92 8.03
CA ASP A 142 -19.27 14.88 7.48
C ASP A 142 -19.48 16.00 6.46
N GLU A 143 -18.96 17.20 6.73
CA GLU A 143 -19.02 18.34 5.81
C GLU A 143 -18.19 18.08 4.54
N LEU A 144 -16.97 17.56 4.66
CA LEU A 144 -16.13 17.19 3.52
C LEU A 144 -16.76 16.07 2.68
N ALA A 145 -17.34 15.05 3.31
CA ALA A 145 -18.05 13.98 2.63
C ALA A 145 -19.28 14.50 1.87
N ARG A 146 -20.00 15.47 2.44
CA ARG A 146 -21.10 16.15 1.73
C ARG A 146 -20.58 16.91 0.51
N VAL A 147 -19.51 17.68 0.64
CA VAL A 147 -18.92 18.43 -0.47
C VAL A 147 -18.41 17.49 -1.56
N ALA A 148 -17.75 16.38 -1.20
CA ALA A 148 -17.35 15.34 -2.14
C ALA A 148 -18.56 14.78 -2.91
N GLY A 149 -19.65 14.46 -2.21
CA GLY A 149 -20.89 14.02 -2.85
C GLY A 149 -21.53 15.08 -3.75
N ASP A 150 -21.38 16.37 -3.46
CA ASP A 150 -21.86 17.46 -4.31
C ASP A 150 -20.97 17.66 -5.56
N ILE A 151 -19.66 17.41 -5.47
CA ILE A 151 -18.73 17.37 -6.61
C ILE A 151 -19.05 16.17 -7.51
N THR A 152 -19.26 14.97 -6.95
CA THR A 152 -19.62 13.76 -7.73
C THR A 152 -20.90 13.96 -8.54
N LYS A 153 -21.88 14.70 -8.01
CA LYS A 153 -23.13 15.02 -8.73
C LYS A 153 -22.91 15.90 -9.96
N LEU A 154 -21.78 16.59 -10.08
CA LEU A 154 -21.45 17.34 -11.30
C LEU A 154 -21.05 16.41 -12.45
N GLY A 155 -20.51 15.21 -12.17
CA GLY A 155 -20.05 14.26 -13.20
C GLY A 155 -21.09 13.95 -14.27
N PRO A 156 -22.32 13.52 -13.90
CA PRO A 156 -23.39 13.30 -14.87
C PRO A 156 -23.80 14.55 -15.67
N GLU A 157 -23.67 15.75 -15.11
CA GLU A 157 -23.93 17.00 -15.83
C GLU A 157 -22.83 17.29 -16.87
N TRP A 158 -21.58 16.95 -16.58
CA TRP A 158 -20.46 16.97 -17.53
C TRP A 158 -20.63 15.92 -18.64
N ASP A 159 -21.04 14.70 -18.29
CA ASP A 159 -21.25 13.62 -19.26
C ASP A 159 -22.41 13.93 -20.21
N ALA A 160 -23.49 14.56 -19.72
CA ALA A 160 -24.60 15.00 -20.55
C ALA A 160 -24.20 16.05 -21.61
N LEU A 161 -23.04 16.70 -21.47
CA LEU A 161 -22.50 17.59 -22.49
C LEU A 161 -21.72 16.85 -23.60
N LYS A 162 -21.27 15.61 -23.37
CA LYS A 162 -20.51 14.79 -24.33
C LYS A 162 -21.39 14.20 -25.46
N ASP A 163 -22.65 13.90 -25.16
CA ASP A 163 -23.58 13.20 -26.08
C ASP A 163 -24.28 14.09 -27.13
N GLN A 164 -23.83 15.33 -27.34
CA GLN A 164 -24.50 16.23 -28.27
C GLN A 164 -24.06 15.96 -29.71
N LYS A 165 -25.00 15.43 -30.52
CA LYS A 165 -24.82 15.24 -31.96
C LYS A 165 -24.61 16.58 -32.67
N MET A 166 -23.35 16.96 -32.85
CA MET A 166 -22.94 18.10 -33.66
C MET A 166 -23.07 17.77 -35.15
N GLY A 167 -24.27 18.00 -35.69
CA GLY A 167 -24.55 17.93 -37.14
C GLY A 167 -25.43 16.75 -37.54
N GLY A 168 -26.72 17.02 -37.76
CA GLY A 168 -27.60 16.10 -38.47
C GLY A 168 -27.28 16.09 -39.95
N THR A 169 -27.05 14.89 -40.52
CA THR A 169 -27.12 14.63 -41.95
C THR A 169 -28.48 15.08 -42.47
N GLY A 170 -28.51 16.20 -43.19
CA GLY A 170 -29.69 16.60 -43.95
C GLY A 170 -29.87 15.63 -45.11
N GLU A 171 -30.80 14.68 -44.97
CA GLU A 171 -31.38 13.98 -46.11
C GLU A 171 -32.11 15.01 -46.98
N GLY A 172 -31.64 15.18 -48.21
CA GLY A 172 -32.25 16.06 -49.20
C GLY A 172 -31.73 15.71 -50.59
N GLU A 173 -32.47 14.84 -51.28
CA GLU A 173 -32.32 14.56 -52.70
C GLU A 173 -32.32 15.86 -53.52
N ALA A 174 -31.31 16.06 -54.37
CA ALA A 174 -31.41 16.96 -55.52
C ALA A 174 -30.44 16.52 -56.63
N GLU A 175 -31.01 16.48 -57.83
CA GLU A 175 -30.46 16.00 -59.09
C GLU A 175 -29.28 16.84 -59.63
N ASP A 176 -28.53 16.13 -60.49
CA ASP A 176 -27.64 16.56 -61.57
C ASP A 176 -27.94 17.97 -62.16
N ASP A 177 -26.97 18.88 -62.10
CA ASP A 177 -26.63 19.78 -63.24
C ASP A 177 -25.30 20.53 -63.01
N ASP A 178 -24.45 20.47 -64.03
CA ASP A 178 -23.14 21.11 -64.17
C ASP A 178 -23.15 22.63 -63.95
N ILE A 179 -22.29 23.14 -63.06
CA ILE A 179 -21.65 24.47 -63.23
C ILE A 179 -20.17 24.40 -62.80
N GLN A 180 -19.27 24.37 -63.80
CA GLN A 180 -17.87 24.75 -63.63
C GLN A 180 -17.76 26.25 -63.34
N LEU A 181 -17.26 26.61 -62.15
CA LEU A 181 -16.63 27.91 -61.90
C LEU A 181 -15.23 27.67 -61.35
N VAL A 182 -14.25 27.98 -62.19
CA VAL A 182 -12.83 28.03 -61.86
C VAL A 182 -12.58 29.30 -61.06
N SER A 183 -12.22 29.18 -59.79
CA SER A 183 -11.51 30.21 -59.05
C SER A 183 -10.46 29.55 -58.16
N ASN A 184 -9.20 29.77 -58.52
CA ASN A 184 -8.03 29.41 -57.73
C ASN A 184 -8.06 30.18 -56.40
N GLU A 185 -8.47 29.51 -55.34
CA GLU A 185 -7.94 29.72 -53.98
C GLU A 185 -7.59 28.31 -53.49
N GLU A 186 -6.34 28.10 -53.08
CA GLU A 186 -5.89 26.85 -52.47
C GLU A 186 -6.72 26.62 -51.19
N GLU A 187 -7.79 25.84 -51.32
CA GLU A 187 -8.42 25.14 -50.21
C GLU A 187 -7.34 24.24 -49.58
N MET A 188 -6.85 24.60 -48.39
CA MET A 188 -6.19 23.63 -47.51
C MET A 188 -7.21 22.55 -47.19
N THR A 189 -7.28 21.52 -48.02
CA THR A 189 -7.97 20.27 -47.67
C THR A 189 -7.28 19.72 -46.43
N ALA A 190 -8.03 19.55 -45.33
CA ALA A 190 -7.56 18.80 -44.17
C ALA A 190 -6.97 17.47 -44.66
N LEU A 191 -5.75 17.15 -44.21
CA LEU A 191 -5.09 15.91 -44.63
C LEU A 191 -5.97 14.71 -44.23
N PRO A 192 -5.95 13.62 -45.00
CA PRO A 192 -6.48 12.35 -44.53
C PRO A 192 -5.88 12.02 -43.15
N ILE A 193 -6.68 11.46 -42.25
CA ILE A 193 -6.29 11.24 -40.85
C ILE A 193 -4.97 10.47 -40.69
N GLU A 194 -4.73 9.50 -41.57
CA GLU A 194 -3.48 8.71 -41.62
C GLU A 194 -2.26 9.55 -42.01
N GLU A 195 -2.43 10.49 -42.93
CA GLU A 195 -1.35 11.37 -43.37
C GLU A 195 -1.07 12.45 -42.31
N GLN A 196 -2.11 12.91 -41.60
CA GLN A 196 -1.94 13.80 -40.47
C GLN A 196 -1.24 13.10 -39.30
N ALA A 197 -1.71 11.91 -38.89
CA ALA A 197 -1.07 11.14 -37.84
C ALA A 197 0.40 10.81 -38.17
N ALA A 198 0.70 10.48 -39.44
CA ALA A 198 2.08 10.22 -39.86
C ALA A 198 2.98 11.45 -39.68
N ARG A 199 2.53 12.63 -40.11
CA ARG A 199 3.28 13.89 -39.94
C ARG A 199 3.39 14.30 -38.48
N ASP A 200 2.31 14.19 -37.72
CA ASP A 200 2.31 14.59 -36.32
C ASP A 200 3.24 13.71 -35.48
N VAL A 201 3.26 12.40 -35.74
CA VAL A 201 4.22 11.48 -35.09
C VAL A 201 5.65 11.78 -35.56
N GLU A 202 5.85 12.07 -36.85
CA GLU A 202 7.18 12.42 -37.38
C GLU A 202 7.72 13.71 -36.76
N ASP A 203 6.93 14.78 -36.76
CA ASP A 203 7.30 16.08 -36.20
C ASP A 203 7.51 15.98 -34.67
N ALA A 204 6.73 15.17 -33.97
CA ALA A 204 6.92 14.90 -32.54
C ALA A 204 8.24 14.16 -32.28
N LEU A 205 8.48 13.02 -32.96
CA LEU A 205 9.65 12.17 -32.69
C LEU A 205 10.95 12.75 -33.27
N GLN A 206 10.93 13.38 -34.44
CA GLN A 206 12.15 13.87 -35.11
C GLN A 206 12.49 15.32 -34.79
N ASP A 207 11.49 16.18 -34.59
CA ASP A 207 11.70 17.62 -34.36
C ASP A 207 11.38 18.06 -32.92
N GLY A 208 10.68 17.22 -32.13
CA GLY A 208 10.22 17.58 -30.80
C GLY A 208 9.10 18.64 -30.83
N ASP A 209 8.31 18.68 -31.92
CA ASP A 209 7.24 19.66 -32.06
C ASP A 209 6.16 19.43 -30.99
N GLN A 210 6.02 20.42 -30.10
CA GLN A 210 5.14 20.31 -28.94
C GLN A 210 3.65 20.27 -29.31
N GLY A 211 3.26 20.92 -30.42
CA GLY A 211 1.87 20.89 -30.87
C GLY A 211 1.50 19.55 -31.50
N ALA A 212 2.44 18.95 -32.23
CA ALA A 212 2.31 17.60 -32.77
C ALA A 212 2.29 16.56 -31.64
N ALA A 213 3.22 16.66 -30.69
CA ALA A 213 3.27 15.82 -29.49
C ALA A 213 1.97 15.90 -28.67
N GLU A 214 1.37 17.09 -28.52
CA GLU A 214 0.08 17.23 -27.84
C GLU A 214 -1.06 16.51 -28.57
N ARG A 215 -1.09 16.55 -29.91
CA ARG A 215 -2.09 15.79 -30.69
C ARG A 215 -1.91 14.29 -30.56
N VAL A 216 -0.66 13.81 -30.61
CA VAL A 216 -0.33 12.40 -30.37
C VAL A 216 -0.75 12.00 -28.97
N ASN A 217 -0.38 12.77 -27.95
CA ASN A 217 -0.73 12.53 -26.56
C ASN A 217 -2.24 12.43 -26.38
N ASN A 218 -3.02 13.39 -26.90
CA ASN A 218 -4.48 13.37 -26.76
C ASN A 218 -5.12 12.15 -27.44
N ALA A 219 -4.56 11.70 -28.57
CA ALA A 219 -5.04 10.50 -29.24
C ALA A 219 -4.74 9.24 -28.40
N LEU A 220 -3.51 9.08 -27.90
CA LEU A 220 -3.12 7.94 -27.06
C LEU A 220 -3.85 7.93 -25.71
N ASP A 221 -3.90 9.07 -25.03
CA ASP A 221 -4.57 9.28 -23.74
C ASP A 221 -6.06 8.89 -23.75
N SER A 222 -6.71 9.06 -24.90
CA SER A 222 -8.13 8.72 -25.09
C SER A 222 -8.39 7.22 -25.28
N ILE A 223 -7.35 6.39 -25.43
CA ILE A 223 -7.50 4.95 -25.63
C ILE A 223 -7.87 4.30 -24.30
N SER A 224 -8.83 3.37 -24.35
CA SER A 224 -9.17 2.52 -23.21
C SER A 224 -9.00 1.07 -23.65
N PRO A 225 -7.99 0.35 -23.13
CA PRO A 225 -7.81 -1.08 -23.40
C PRO A 225 -9.13 -1.85 -23.22
N GLY A 226 -9.36 -2.85 -24.08
CA GLY A 226 -10.60 -3.63 -24.14
C GLY A 226 -11.72 -2.98 -24.96
N THR A 227 -11.55 -1.73 -25.41
CA THR A 227 -12.48 -1.04 -26.30
C THR A 227 -11.90 -0.94 -27.72
N PRO A 228 -12.70 -1.20 -28.78
CA PRO A 228 -12.23 -1.03 -30.16
C PRO A 228 -11.74 0.40 -30.44
N LEU A 229 -10.55 0.51 -31.04
CA LEU A 229 -9.96 1.79 -31.38
C LEU A 229 -10.80 2.56 -32.41
N SER A 230 -10.99 3.86 -32.18
CA SER A 230 -11.50 4.78 -33.19
C SER A 230 -10.51 4.92 -34.36
N PRO A 231 -10.95 5.41 -35.54
CA PRO A 231 -10.06 5.63 -36.67
C PRO A 231 -8.87 6.55 -36.35
N GLU A 232 -9.08 7.54 -35.48
CA GLU A 232 -8.03 8.47 -35.04
C GLU A 232 -7.00 7.79 -34.15
N GLN A 233 -7.46 7.15 -33.08
CA GLN A 233 -6.62 6.39 -32.15
C GLN A 233 -5.77 5.34 -32.88
N ASN A 234 -6.42 4.59 -33.79
CA ASN A 234 -5.74 3.58 -34.59
C ASN A 234 -4.67 4.20 -35.50
N ALA A 235 -4.95 5.34 -36.15
CA ALA A 235 -3.98 6.01 -37.01
C ALA A 235 -2.74 6.46 -36.21
N TYR A 236 -2.93 7.15 -35.08
CA TYR A 236 -1.81 7.61 -34.24
C TYR A 236 -1.00 6.46 -33.65
N LEU A 237 -1.64 5.45 -33.04
CA LEU A 237 -0.93 4.30 -32.48
C LEU A 237 -0.21 3.48 -33.56
N SER A 238 -0.83 3.30 -34.74
CA SER A 238 -0.18 2.63 -35.88
C SER A 238 1.05 3.40 -36.38
N GLN A 239 1.02 4.73 -36.37
CA GLN A 239 2.15 5.55 -36.80
C GLN A 239 3.27 5.56 -35.76
N MET A 240 2.94 5.62 -34.46
CA MET A 240 3.90 5.44 -33.37
C MET A 240 4.64 4.11 -33.52
N GLN A 241 3.91 3.00 -33.71
CA GLN A 241 4.51 1.70 -33.98
C GLN A 241 5.43 1.73 -35.20
N LYS A 242 4.94 2.21 -36.36
CA LYS A 242 5.69 2.16 -37.62
C LYS A 242 6.99 2.98 -37.57
N GLN A 243 6.95 4.17 -37.00
CA GLN A 243 8.07 5.09 -37.01
C GLN A 243 9.12 4.74 -35.95
N GLN A 244 8.71 4.15 -34.83
CA GLN A 244 9.62 3.73 -33.78
C GLN A 244 10.25 2.35 -34.03
N LYS A 245 9.64 1.51 -34.89
CA LYS A 245 10.03 0.10 -35.09
C LYS A 245 11.54 -0.12 -35.26
N ASP A 246 12.17 0.69 -36.11
CA ASP A 246 13.59 0.57 -36.49
C ASP A 246 14.48 1.60 -35.78
N MET A 247 13.93 2.41 -34.86
CA MET A 247 14.72 3.34 -34.06
C MET A 247 15.53 2.58 -33.02
N SER A 248 16.76 3.02 -32.81
CA SER A 248 17.59 2.53 -31.72
C SER A 248 17.12 3.07 -30.37
N VAL A 249 17.49 2.38 -29.28
CA VAL A 249 17.18 2.84 -27.91
C VAL A 249 17.71 4.25 -27.65
N SER A 250 18.92 4.57 -28.15
CA SER A 250 19.48 5.92 -28.04
C SER A 250 18.66 6.96 -28.80
N GLU A 251 18.15 6.64 -30.00
CA GLU A 251 17.30 7.57 -30.75
C GLU A 251 15.93 7.76 -30.09
N LEU A 252 15.40 6.71 -29.46
CA LEU A 252 14.16 6.76 -28.68
C LEU A 252 14.35 7.60 -27.40
N LYS A 253 15.47 7.45 -26.71
CA LYS A 253 15.85 8.28 -25.56
C LYS A 253 16.02 9.75 -25.95
N ASP A 254 16.75 10.01 -27.04
CA ASP A 254 16.91 11.37 -27.60
C ASP A 254 15.55 11.98 -28.00
N ALA A 255 14.61 11.18 -28.50
CA ALA A 255 13.25 11.64 -28.80
C ALA A 255 12.47 11.96 -27.51
N ASN A 256 12.52 11.07 -26.52
CA ASN A 256 11.89 11.26 -25.21
C ASN A 256 12.36 12.58 -24.56
N GLU A 257 13.67 12.81 -24.51
CA GLU A 257 14.26 14.02 -23.92
C GLU A 257 13.87 15.30 -24.68
N ARG A 258 13.77 15.23 -26.02
CA ARG A 258 13.34 16.38 -26.84
C ARG A 258 11.87 16.73 -26.66
N LEU A 259 11.03 15.76 -26.29
CA LEU A 259 9.61 15.95 -26.05
C LEU A 259 9.33 16.66 -24.72
N GLY A 260 10.25 16.62 -23.75
CA GLY A 260 10.11 17.28 -22.45
C GLY A 260 8.88 16.77 -21.70
N ASP A 261 7.96 17.66 -21.31
CA ASP A 261 6.73 17.32 -20.58
C ASP A 261 5.78 16.36 -21.34
N LYS A 262 6.09 16.05 -22.62
CA LYS A 262 5.36 15.10 -23.47
C LYS A 262 6.16 13.83 -23.79
N GLY A 263 7.22 13.53 -23.03
CA GLY A 263 8.00 12.29 -23.19
C GLY A 263 7.14 11.02 -23.06
N ASN A 264 6.13 11.07 -22.18
CA ASN A 264 5.18 9.99 -21.90
C ASN A 264 4.58 9.33 -23.15
N ILE A 265 4.42 10.07 -24.27
CA ILE A 265 3.82 9.50 -25.50
C ILE A 265 4.59 8.30 -26.03
N ILE A 266 5.91 8.22 -25.80
CA ILE A 266 6.73 7.07 -26.23
C ILE A 266 6.38 5.86 -25.36
N ALA A 267 6.44 6.01 -24.04
CA ALA A 267 6.10 4.98 -23.07
C ALA A 267 4.66 4.49 -23.22
N ASP A 268 3.70 5.41 -23.27
CA ASP A 268 2.27 5.12 -23.43
C ASP A 268 2.03 4.34 -24.73
N SER A 269 2.75 4.69 -25.81
CA SER A 269 2.63 3.94 -27.06
C SER A 269 3.12 2.50 -26.90
N TRP A 270 4.22 2.26 -26.17
CA TRP A 270 4.75 0.92 -25.93
C TRP A 270 3.82 0.08 -25.07
N GLN A 271 3.26 0.68 -24.01
CA GLN A 271 2.27 0.02 -23.17
C GLN A 271 1.02 -0.35 -23.97
N LEU A 272 0.45 0.59 -24.72
CA LEU A 272 -0.72 0.34 -25.55
C LEU A 272 -0.49 -0.68 -26.67
N MET A 273 0.66 -0.67 -27.35
CA MET A 273 0.93 -1.63 -28.43
C MET A 273 1.31 -3.02 -27.93
N SER A 274 1.75 -3.14 -26.67
CA SER A 274 2.10 -4.41 -26.04
C SER A 274 0.94 -5.02 -25.24
N ASN A 275 -0.08 -4.23 -24.89
CA ASN A 275 -1.28 -4.66 -24.19
C ASN A 275 -2.19 -5.50 -25.12
N ASP A 276 -2.51 -6.73 -24.70
CA ASP A 276 -3.25 -7.65 -25.55
C ASP A 276 -4.75 -7.26 -25.66
N ASP A 277 -5.28 -6.44 -24.76
CA ASP A 277 -6.63 -5.87 -24.89
C ASP A 277 -6.71 -4.71 -25.91
N VAL A 278 -5.63 -4.41 -26.62
CA VAL A 278 -5.58 -3.43 -27.73
C VAL A 278 -5.40 -4.14 -29.08
N GLU A 279 -6.25 -3.82 -30.06
CA GLU A 279 -6.17 -4.36 -31.43
C GLU A 279 -5.90 -3.24 -32.45
N ILE A 280 -4.74 -3.30 -33.12
CA ILE A 280 -4.32 -2.34 -34.14
C ILE A 280 -4.80 -2.83 -35.50
N THR A 281 -5.82 -2.19 -36.05
CA THR A 281 -6.51 -2.61 -37.29
C THR A 281 -5.80 -2.21 -38.59
N GLY A 282 -4.75 -1.37 -38.50
CA GLY A 282 -3.98 -0.79 -39.63
C GLY A 282 -2.60 -1.40 -39.92
N GLY A 283 -2.31 -2.60 -39.40
CA GLY A 283 -1.05 -3.32 -39.60
C GLY A 283 -0.80 -3.76 -41.05
N ALA A 284 0.47 -3.97 -41.42
CA ALA A 284 0.87 -4.35 -42.78
C ALA A 284 0.28 -5.69 -43.28
N GLU A 285 -0.26 -6.52 -42.36
CA GLU A 285 -0.84 -7.86 -42.64
C GLU A 285 -2.30 -8.02 -42.16
N GLY A 286 -2.97 -6.97 -41.68
CA GLY A 286 -4.33 -7.01 -41.10
C GLY A 286 -4.35 -6.55 -39.64
N PRO A 287 -5.47 -6.78 -38.92
CA PRO A 287 -5.55 -6.47 -37.49
C PRO A 287 -4.52 -7.28 -36.70
N VAL A 288 -3.77 -6.59 -35.83
CA VAL A 288 -2.75 -7.19 -34.97
C VAL A 288 -3.11 -6.91 -33.52
N LYS A 289 -3.24 -7.98 -32.73
CA LYS A 289 -3.43 -7.90 -31.28
C LYS A 289 -2.12 -7.43 -30.63
N GLY A 290 -2.20 -6.56 -29.63
CA GLY A 290 -1.03 -6.10 -28.90
C GLY A 290 -0.23 -7.25 -28.30
N SER A 291 1.10 -7.10 -28.30
CA SER A 291 2.06 -8.07 -27.76
C SER A 291 3.49 -7.50 -27.79
N ALA A 292 4.46 -8.15 -27.15
CA ALA A 292 5.88 -7.80 -27.23
C ALA A 292 6.42 -7.70 -28.67
N SER A 293 5.81 -8.42 -29.61
CA SER A 293 6.23 -8.36 -31.02
C SER A 293 5.95 -6.99 -31.68
N GLN A 294 5.10 -6.18 -31.06
CA GLN A 294 4.75 -4.84 -31.54
C GLN A 294 5.72 -3.77 -31.04
N LEU A 295 6.50 -4.04 -29.98
CA LEU A 295 7.53 -3.14 -29.46
C LEU A 295 8.63 -2.88 -30.50
N PRO A 296 9.37 -1.75 -30.39
CA PRO A 296 10.54 -1.47 -31.21
C PRO A 296 11.54 -2.64 -31.19
N ASP A 297 12.16 -2.91 -32.34
CA ASP A 297 12.95 -4.14 -32.52
C ASP A 297 14.19 -4.16 -31.60
N GLU A 298 14.82 -3.01 -31.37
CA GLU A 298 15.98 -2.89 -30.47
C GLU A 298 15.60 -2.93 -28.98
N VAL A 299 14.42 -2.43 -28.61
CA VAL A 299 13.89 -2.52 -27.23
C VAL A 299 13.70 -3.99 -26.85
N ARG A 300 12.96 -4.73 -27.67
CA ARG A 300 12.75 -6.18 -27.45
C ARG A 300 14.08 -6.93 -27.43
N PHE A 301 14.98 -6.63 -28.36
CA PHE A 301 16.29 -7.30 -28.42
C PHE A 301 17.16 -7.04 -27.19
N ALA A 302 17.16 -5.82 -26.65
CA ALA A 302 17.92 -5.49 -25.44
C ALA A 302 17.38 -6.25 -24.22
N LEU A 303 16.05 -6.29 -24.02
CA LEU A 303 15.41 -7.02 -22.92
C LEU A 303 15.60 -8.55 -23.03
N GLU A 304 15.55 -9.10 -24.25
CA GLU A 304 15.84 -10.52 -24.52
C GLU A 304 17.32 -10.92 -24.29
N LYS A 305 18.22 -9.94 -24.18
CA LYS A 305 19.67 -10.13 -23.99
C LYS A 305 20.18 -9.47 -22.72
N ALA A 306 19.30 -9.30 -21.73
CA ALA A 306 19.61 -8.58 -20.50
C ALA A 306 20.74 -9.19 -19.68
N ASP A 307 20.92 -10.51 -19.74
CA ASP A 307 22.00 -11.28 -19.11
C ASP A 307 23.34 -11.24 -19.85
N PHE A 308 23.39 -10.64 -21.05
CA PHE A 308 24.56 -10.79 -21.92
C PHE A 308 25.77 -10.01 -21.40
N ALA A 309 26.71 -10.74 -20.79
CA ALA A 309 27.98 -10.25 -20.30
C ALA A 309 29.16 -10.89 -21.07
N PRO A 310 29.75 -10.23 -22.08
CA PRO A 310 30.83 -10.80 -22.88
C PRO A 310 32.12 -10.90 -22.06
N LEU A 311 32.90 -11.97 -22.31
CA LEU A 311 34.25 -12.11 -21.75
C LEU A 311 35.13 -10.92 -22.14
N GLY A 312 35.95 -10.47 -21.19
CA GLY A 312 36.91 -9.40 -21.43
C GLY A 312 37.98 -9.75 -22.48
N GLU A 313 38.69 -8.73 -22.97
CA GLU A 313 39.87 -8.93 -23.81
C GLU A 313 40.85 -9.84 -23.03
N TYR A 314 41.18 -11.01 -23.56
CA TYR A 314 41.95 -12.10 -22.91
C TYR A 314 41.19 -13.14 -22.07
N GLY A 315 39.85 -13.16 -22.11
CA GLY A 315 39.06 -14.18 -21.41
C GLY A 315 38.94 -13.92 -19.91
N GLU A 316 39.11 -12.66 -19.51
CA GLU A 316 38.83 -12.20 -18.16
C GLU A 316 37.33 -12.29 -17.87
N ARG A 317 36.97 -12.39 -16.59
CA ARG A 317 35.57 -12.39 -16.17
C ARG A 317 34.89 -11.10 -16.67
N PRO A 318 33.64 -11.19 -17.14
CA PRO A 318 32.86 -10.00 -17.47
C PRO A 318 32.81 -9.04 -16.29
N THR A 319 32.85 -7.75 -16.59
CA THR A 319 32.78 -6.66 -15.60
C THR A 319 31.47 -5.89 -15.70
N SER A 320 30.76 -5.98 -16.83
CA SER A 320 29.49 -5.28 -17.03
C SER A 320 28.56 -6.03 -17.98
N LEU A 321 27.28 -5.73 -17.89
CA LEU A 321 26.27 -6.10 -18.89
C LEU A 321 26.49 -5.28 -20.15
N TYR A 322 26.48 -5.94 -21.30
CA TYR A 322 26.71 -5.28 -22.58
C TYR A 322 25.57 -4.34 -23.00
N TYR A 323 24.34 -4.67 -22.61
CA TYR A 323 23.14 -3.87 -22.91
C TYR A 323 22.63 -3.07 -21.71
N GLY A 324 23.35 -3.05 -20.56
CA GLY A 324 22.87 -2.42 -19.32
C GLY A 324 22.44 -0.97 -19.48
N ASP A 325 23.23 -0.14 -20.15
CA ASP A 325 22.89 1.27 -20.40
C ASP A 325 21.60 1.41 -21.22
N ARG A 326 21.42 0.56 -22.24
CA ARG A 326 20.20 0.58 -23.08
C ARG A 326 18.97 0.12 -22.30
N ILE A 327 19.14 -0.87 -21.43
CA ILE A 327 18.05 -1.37 -20.59
C ILE A 327 17.64 -0.29 -19.58
N THR A 328 18.62 0.44 -19.04
CA THR A 328 18.37 1.59 -18.18
C THR A 328 17.64 2.70 -18.94
N ASP A 329 18.06 3.02 -20.17
CA ASP A 329 17.35 4.00 -21.02
C ASP A 329 15.91 3.57 -21.32
N ILE A 330 15.65 2.28 -21.56
CA ILE A 330 14.30 1.72 -21.75
C ILE A 330 13.48 1.93 -20.48
N ALA A 331 14.01 1.54 -19.32
CA ALA A 331 13.33 1.69 -18.04
C ALA A 331 12.99 3.15 -17.73
N ASP A 332 13.94 4.07 -17.97
CA ASP A 332 13.71 5.50 -17.80
C ASP A 332 12.59 6.03 -18.69
N ILE A 333 12.50 5.57 -19.95
CA ILE A 333 11.41 5.95 -20.84
C ILE A 333 10.08 5.45 -20.27
N VAL A 334 10.01 4.19 -19.84
CA VAL A 334 8.78 3.59 -19.31
C VAL A 334 8.26 4.35 -18.08
N LYS A 335 9.14 4.80 -17.19
CA LYS A 335 8.80 5.61 -16.00
C LYS A 335 8.14 6.94 -16.32
N ASP A 336 8.38 7.50 -17.50
CA ASP A 336 7.73 8.73 -17.93
C ASP A 336 6.27 8.50 -18.38
N GLY A 337 5.83 7.25 -18.53
CA GLY A 337 4.49 6.88 -18.98
C GLY A 337 3.38 7.11 -17.96
N ASP A 338 2.13 7.03 -18.42
CA ASP A 338 0.94 7.09 -17.58
C ASP A 338 0.65 5.71 -16.95
N PRO A 339 0.65 5.59 -15.60
CA PRO A 339 0.39 4.33 -14.91
C PRO A 339 -0.92 3.64 -15.30
N LYS A 340 -1.92 4.39 -15.79
CA LYS A 340 -3.21 3.78 -16.21
C LYS A 340 -3.08 2.80 -17.39
N PHE A 341 -1.97 2.87 -18.14
CA PHE A 341 -1.68 1.96 -19.23
C PHE A 341 -0.79 0.78 -18.81
N GLN A 342 -0.21 0.83 -17.60
CA GLN A 342 0.71 -0.17 -17.04
C GLN A 342 -0.09 -1.22 -16.27
N THR A 343 -0.91 -1.99 -16.98
CA THR A 343 -1.68 -3.06 -16.38
C THR A 343 -1.78 -4.25 -17.32
N GLY A 344 -1.18 -5.37 -16.91
CA GLY A 344 -1.16 -6.61 -17.65
C GLY A 344 -0.41 -6.52 -18.99
N THR A 345 0.55 -5.62 -19.15
CA THR A 345 1.18 -5.41 -20.46
C THR A 345 2.31 -6.40 -20.73
N GLU A 346 2.52 -6.73 -22.00
CA GLU A 346 3.66 -7.58 -22.37
C GLU A 346 5.00 -6.83 -22.30
N LEU A 347 5.01 -5.48 -22.33
CA LEU A 347 6.21 -4.69 -22.05
C LEU A 347 6.68 -4.93 -20.61
N ASP A 348 5.78 -4.73 -19.66
CA ASP A 348 6.04 -4.91 -18.22
C ASP A 348 6.47 -6.35 -17.92
N ARG A 349 5.84 -7.33 -18.60
CA ARG A 349 6.28 -8.74 -18.53
C ARG A 349 7.73 -8.93 -18.99
N GLN A 350 8.15 -8.26 -20.06
CA GLN A 350 9.53 -8.34 -20.53
C GLN A 350 10.51 -7.58 -19.62
N LEU A 351 10.08 -6.49 -18.98
CA LEU A 351 10.91 -5.74 -18.02
C LEU A 351 11.24 -6.60 -16.79
N ILE A 352 10.24 -7.23 -16.17
CA ILE A 352 10.50 -8.08 -14.99
C ILE A 352 11.31 -9.34 -15.35
N LEU A 353 11.09 -9.93 -16.54
CA LEU A 353 11.92 -11.04 -17.04
C LEU A 353 13.36 -10.61 -17.36
N ALA A 354 13.56 -9.36 -17.77
CA ALA A 354 14.89 -8.81 -17.97
C ALA A 354 15.58 -8.56 -16.62
N ALA A 355 14.84 -8.14 -15.59
CA ALA A 355 15.39 -7.90 -14.25
C ALA A 355 15.90 -9.20 -13.63
N ASP A 356 15.10 -10.27 -13.71
CA ASP A 356 15.46 -11.64 -13.31
C ASP A 356 16.79 -12.09 -13.96
N ARG A 357 16.87 -12.01 -15.31
CA ARG A 357 18.09 -12.30 -16.07
C ARG A 357 19.31 -11.46 -15.68
N VAL A 358 19.10 -10.20 -15.32
CA VAL A 358 20.17 -9.30 -14.88
C VAL A 358 20.71 -9.75 -13.53
N MET A 359 19.83 -10.15 -12.60
CA MET A 359 20.23 -10.65 -11.30
C MET A 359 20.97 -11.99 -11.40
N ASP A 360 20.50 -12.91 -12.25
CA ASP A 360 21.22 -14.16 -12.57
C ASP A 360 22.65 -13.89 -13.04
N ALA A 361 22.80 -12.88 -13.93
CA ALA A 361 24.08 -12.47 -14.46
C ALA A 361 24.97 -11.82 -13.39
N GLU A 362 24.41 -10.95 -12.55
CA GLU A 362 25.09 -10.34 -11.40
C GLU A 362 25.69 -11.42 -10.48
N GLN A 363 24.88 -12.41 -10.08
CA GLN A 363 25.31 -13.47 -9.19
C GLN A 363 26.32 -14.43 -9.83
N SER A 364 26.03 -14.92 -11.04
CA SER A 364 26.88 -15.90 -11.72
C SER A 364 28.30 -15.40 -12.00
N HIS A 365 28.48 -14.08 -12.10
CA HIS A 365 29.78 -13.44 -12.30
C HIS A 365 30.44 -12.95 -11.00
N GLY A 366 29.73 -12.98 -9.86
CA GLY A 366 30.21 -12.49 -8.57
C GLY A 366 30.27 -10.97 -8.48
N GLY A 367 29.30 -10.31 -9.14
CA GLY A 367 29.17 -8.87 -9.24
C GLY A 367 29.49 -8.31 -10.63
N LEU A 368 28.67 -7.39 -11.11
CA LEU A 368 28.86 -6.60 -12.32
C LEU A 368 28.73 -5.10 -12.00
N ASP A 369 29.57 -4.27 -12.61
CA ASP A 369 29.66 -2.83 -12.33
C ASP A 369 28.31 -2.11 -12.52
N ASN A 370 27.46 -2.60 -13.43
CA ASN A 370 26.15 -2.04 -13.75
C ASN A 370 24.97 -3.02 -13.55
N GLY A 371 25.20 -4.23 -13.02
CA GLY A 371 24.14 -5.24 -12.88
C GLY A 371 23.05 -4.76 -11.93
N ARG A 372 23.42 -4.43 -10.69
CA ARG A 372 22.50 -3.96 -9.64
C ARG A 372 21.69 -2.74 -10.06
N SER A 373 22.34 -1.72 -10.60
CA SER A 373 21.66 -0.48 -11.04
C SER A 373 20.71 -0.73 -12.22
N THR A 374 21.04 -1.68 -13.11
CA THR A 374 20.15 -2.04 -14.22
C THR A 374 18.90 -2.77 -13.73
N ALA A 375 19.03 -3.71 -12.79
CA ALA A 375 17.88 -4.39 -12.19
C ALA A 375 17.00 -3.42 -11.38
N GLN A 376 17.60 -2.52 -10.60
CA GLN A 376 16.85 -1.46 -9.88
C GLN A 376 16.06 -0.59 -10.85
N ALA A 377 16.67 -0.16 -11.95
CA ALA A 377 15.97 0.66 -12.95
C ALA A 377 14.76 -0.06 -13.53
N LEU A 378 14.88 -1.36 -13.80
CA LEU A 378 13.79 -2.20 -14.29
C LEU A 378 12.67 -2.40 -13.26
N PHE A 379 13.00 -2.59 -11.97
CA PHE A 379 12.01 -2.69 -10.90
C PHE A 379 11.18 -1.41 -10.76
N GLU A 380 11.84 -0.25 -10.75
CA GLU A 380 11.18 1.06 -10.70
C GLU A 380 10.36 1.37 -11.96
N ALA A 381 10.47 0.60 -13.04
CA ALA A 381 9.71 0.78 -14.27
C ALA A 381 8.50 -0.14 -14.37
N VAL A 382 8.41 -1.18 -13.53
CA VAL A 382 7.37 -2.21 -13.57
C VAL A 382 6.53 -2.25 -12.30
N ASP A 383 6.91 -1.49 -11.26
CA ASP A 383 6.31 -1.55 -9.93
C ASP A 383 4.82 -1.20 -9.91
N ASP A 384 4.33 -0.38 -10.84
CA ASP A 384 2.91 -0.05 -10.98
C ASP A 384 2.06 -1.20 -11.61
N ASP A 385 2.65 -2.16 -12.33
CA ASP A 385 1.91 -3.28 -12.93
C ASP A 385 1.82 -4.48 -11.97
N HIS A 386 1.01 -4.31 -10.92
CA HIS A 386 0.79 -5.33 -9.89
C HIS A 386 0.34 -6.68 -10.47
N GLN A 387 -0.38 -6.68 -11.60
CA GLN A 387 -0.81 -7.90 -12.28
C GLN A 387 0.38 -8.68 -12.84
N ILE A 388 1.33 -8.00 -13.49
CA ILE A 388 2.53 -8.64 -14.02
C ILE A 388 3.46 -9.11 -12.90
N VAL A 389 3.61 -8.32 -11.83
CA VAL A 389 4.40 -8.72 -10.66
C VAL A 389 3.81 -9.98 -10.00
N ASN A 390 2.49 -10.01 -9.79
CA ASN A 390 1.79 -11.21 -9.31
C ASN A 390 1.97 -12.40 -10.28
N ASP A 391 1.78 -12.21 -11.58
CA ASP A 391 1.97 -13.27 -12.58
C ASP A 391 3.38 -13.88 -12.52
N HIS A 392 4.39 -13.03 -12.32
CA HIS A 392 5.78 -13.43 -12.19
C HIS A 392 5.99 -14.29 -10.93
N LEU A 393 5.50 -13.82 -9.78
CA LEU A 393 5.61 -14.54 -8.50
C LEU A 393 4.77 -15.83 -8.46
N MET A 394 3.74 -15.93 -9.30
CA MET A 394 2.96 -17.16 -9.48
C MET A 394 3.59 -18.11 -10.51
N GLY A 395 4.74 -17.77 -11.10
CA GLY A 395 5.43 -18.56 -12.12
C GLY A 395 4.62 -18.72 -13.41
N ARG A 396 3.62 -17.86 -13.67
CA ARG A 396 2.72 -17.96 -14.84
C ARG A 396 3.45 -17.67 -16.16
N ASN A 397 4.60 -17.02 -16.08
CA ASN A 397 5.54 -16.76 -17.19
C ASN A 397 6.67 -17.82 -17.30
N GLY A 398 6.69 -18.85 -16.43
CA GLY A 398 7.66 -19.95 -16.48
C GLY A 398 9.01 -19.69 -15.80
N VAL A 399 9.12 -18.63 -14.98
CA VAL A 399 10.31 -18.36 -14.15
C VAL A 399 10.42 -19.32 -12.97
N ASP A 400 11.64 -19.47 -12.45
CA ASP A 400 11.86 -20.10 -11.15
C ASP A 400 11.70 -19.03 -10.07
N VAL A 401 10.52 -19.03 -9.43
CA VAL A 401 10.18 -18.00 -8.45
C VAL A 401 11.09 -18.04 -7.22
N ASP A 402 11.59 -19.24 -6.85
CA ASP A 402 12.47 -19.39 -5.69
C ASP A 402 13.84 -18.75 -5.98
N ASP A 403 14.33 -18.91 -7.20
CA ASP A 403 15.56 -18.28 -7.72
C ASP A 403 15.41 -16.75 -7.76
N PHE A 404 14.33 -16.25 -8.35
CA PHE A 404 14.04 -14.81 -8.38
C PHE A 404 13.99 -14.20 -6.97
N LEU A 405 13.28 -14.84 -6.03
CA LEU A 405 13.20 -14.36 -4.65
C LEU A 405 14.54 -14.50 -3.91
N HIS A 406 15.33 -15.53 -4.20
CA HIS A 406 16.71 -15.65 -3.69
C HIS A 406 17.55 -14.47 -4.13
N ASP A 407 17.49 -14.11 -5.40
CA ASP A 407 18.23 -13.01 -5.97
C ASP A 407 17.83 -11.66 -5.38
N VAL A 408 16.52 -11.40 -5.30
CA VAL A 408 15.98 -10.19 -4.69
C VAL A 408 16.46 -10.01 -3.24
N ASN A 409 16.55 -11.10 -2.47
CA ASN A 409 16.86 -11.04 -1.04
C ASN A 409 18.36 -11.06 -0.72
N THR A 410 19.21 -11.60 -1.60
CA THR A 410 20.65 -11.77 -1.33
C THR A 410 21.54 -10.77 -2.04
N ILE A 411 21.04 -10.07 -3.06
CA ILE A 411 21.77 -8.95 -3.67
C ILE A 411 21.86 -7.78 -2.68
N ASP A 412 23.07 -7.29 -2.48
CA ASP A 412 23.38 -6.07 -1.73
C ASP A 412 23.02 -4.83 -2.57
N TRP A 413 21.76 -4.37 -2.45
CA TRP A 413 21.21 -3.32 -3.29
C TRP A 413 21.79 -1.94 -2.93
N GLN A 414 22.08 -1.13 -3.95
CA GLN A 414 22.68 0.21 -3.73
C GLN A 414 21.73 1.22 -3.08
N ASP A 415 20.44 0.94 -3.12
CA ASP A 415 19.35 1.75 -2.57
C ASP A 415 18.73 1.09 -1.33
N ASP A 416 19.52 0.27 -0.63
CA ASP A 416 19.09 -0.46 0.57
C ASP A 416 17.90 -1.43 0.33
N GLY A 417 17.65 -1.78 -0.95
CA GLY A 417 16.58 -2.68 -1.39
C GLY A 417 15.27 -1.97 -1.68
N LYS A 418 15.29 -0.64 -1.80
CA LYS A 418 14.11 0.19 -2.04
C LYS A 418 13.36 -0.24 -3.30
N ALA A 419 13.95 -0.14 -4.49
CA ALA A 419 13.29 -0.49 -5.75
C ALA A 419 12.71 -1.92 -5.73
N ALA A 420 13.49 -2.89 -5.24
CA ALA A 420 13.04 -4.27 -5.11
C ALA A 420 11.83 -4.40 -4.18
N GLY A 421 11.80 -3.66 -3.06
CA GLY A 421 10.68 -3.71 -2.13
C GLY A 421 9.38 -3.11 -2.67
N TYR A 422 9.42 -2.21 -3.67
CA TYR A 422 8.18 -1.68 -4.28
C TYR A 422 7.39 -2.76 -5.03
N LEU A 423 8.05 -3.85 -5.47
CA LEU A 423 7.37 -5.01 -6.05
C LEU A 423 6.40 -5.70 -5.08
N PHE A 424 6.53 -5.46 -3.78
CA PHE A 424 5.78 -6.18 -2.75
C PHE A 424 4.95 -5.26 -1.86
N SER A 425 5.37 -4.02 -1.63
CA SER A 425 4.73 -3.15 -0.63
C SER A 425 3.27 -2.82 -0.90
N TRP A 426 2.87 -2.80 -2.18
CA TRP A 426 1.52 -2.48 -2.65
C TRP A 426 0.45 -3.46 -2.18
N THR A 427 0.85 -4.66 -1.73
CA THR A 427 -0.09 -5.65 -1.20
C THR A 427 -0.85 -5.13 0.02
N ASN A 428 -0.31 -4.12 0.73
CA ASN A 428 -1.05 -3.44 1.79
C ASN A 428 -2.23 -2.63 1.25
N GLU A 429 -1.98 -1.73 0.31
CA GLU A 429 -2.98 -0.84 -0.28
C GLU A 429 -4.08 -1.64 -0.99
N ASP A 430 -3.69 -2.58 -1.85
CA ASP A 430 -4.60 -3.35 -2.70
C ASP A 430 -5.46 -4.33 -1.89
N SER A 431 -5.02 -4.73 -0.70
CA SER A 431 -5.84 -5.55 0.23
C SER A 431 -7.16 -4.89 0.62
N PHE A 432 -7.24 -3.56 0.52
CA PHE A 432 -8.45 -2.78 0.80
C PHE A 432 -9.16 -2.27 -0.47
N GLY A 433 -8.70 -2.70 -1.64
CA GLY A 433 -9.24 -2.34 -2.94
C GLY A 433 -10.49 -3.13 -3.35
N THR A 434 -10.66 -3.32 -4.65
CA THR A 434 -11.64 -4.23 -5.24
C THR A 434 -11.36 -5.68 -4.85
N PRO A 435 -12.34 -6.60 -4.93
CA PRO A 435 -12.10 -8.01 -4.62
C PRO A 435 -10.97 -8.65 -5.44
N GLU A 436 -10.79 -8.23 -6.69
CA GLU A 436 -9.74 -8.73 -7.59
C GLU A 436 -8.36 -8.21 -7.18
N GLU A 437 -8.25 -6.94 -6.76
CA GLU A 437 -7.02 -6.37 -6.19
C GLU A 437 -6.66 -7.05 -4.86
N ALA A 438 -7.63 -7.24 -3.97
CA ALA A 438 -7.41 -7.89 -2.68
C ALA A 438 -6.99 -9.37 -2.82
N GLU A 439 -7.58 -10.11 -3.76
CA GLU A 439 -7.18 -11.49 -4.07
C GLU A 439 -5.74 -11.53 -4.60
N ARG A 440 -5.39 -10.64 -5.53
CA ARG A 440 -4.05 -10.53 -6.08
C ARG A 440 -3.01 -10.12 -5.04
N ALA A 441 -3.36 -9.20 -4.14
CA ALA A 441 -2.53 -8.77 -3.02
C ALA A 441 -2.24 -9.95 -2.08
N ALA A 442 -3.28 -10.73 -1.74
CA ALA A 442 -3.15 -11.91 -0.89
C ALA A 442 -2.28 -13.00 -1.53
N GLU A 443 -2.51 -13.35 -2.79
CA GLU A 443 -1.68 -14.32 -3.53
C GLU A 443 -0.19 -13.90 -3.56
N THR A 444 0.05 -12.60 -3.82
CA THR A 444 1.40 -12.04 -3.88
C THR A 444 2.06 -12.08 -2.50
N ALA A 445 1.34 -11.63 -1.47
CA ALA A 445 1.79 -11.63 -0.08
C ALA A 445 2.13 -13.03 0.42
N GLU A 446 1.27 -14.01 0.14
CA GLU A 446 1.49 -15.40 0.51
C GLU A 446 2.83 -15.89 -0.04
N ARG A 447 3.13 -15.59 -1.31
CA ARG A 447 4.32 -16.14 -1.97
C ARG A 447 5.63 -15.65 -1.36
N TYR A 448 5.78 -14.34 -1.17
CA TYR A 448 7.02 -13.84 -0.58
C TYR A 448 7.06 -14.10 0.93
N ALA A 449 5.94 -14.13 1.65
CA ALA A 449 5.92 -14.55 3.05
C ALA A 449 6.31 -16.03 3.23
N GLU A 450 5.85 -16.92 2.36
CA GLU A 450 6.26 -18.32 2.35
C GLU A 450 7.77 -18.42 2.14
N TYR A 451 8.33 -17.65 1.20
CA TYR A 451 9.77 -17.60 0.97
C TYR A 451 10.54 -17.13 2.22
N LEU A 452 10.14 -16.01 2.84
CA LEU A 452 10.75 -15.50 4.07
C LEU A 452 10.69 -16.55 5.20
N GLY A 453 9.56 -17.25 5.31
CA GLY A 453 9.35 -18.31 6.30
C GLY A 453 10.27 -19.51 6.10
N VAL A 454 10.30 -20.06 4.88
CA VAL A 454 11.06 -21.26 4.52
C VAL A 454 12.56 -21.01 4.52
N HIS A 455 13.00 -19.87 3.99
CA HIS A 455 14.41 -19.50 3.87
C HIS A 455 14.94 -18.68 5.06
N ARG A 456 14.19 -18.67 6.19
CA ARG A 456 14.61 -18.01 7.43
C ARG A 456 16.10 -18.22 7.76
N PRO A 457 16.65 -19.45 7.79
CA PRO A 457 18.05 -19.64 8.19
C PRO A 457 19.04 -18.90 7.28
N ASP A 458 18.76 -18.83 5.98
CA ASP A 458 19.61 -18.20 4.99
C ASP A 458 19.46 -16.66 5.04
N LEU A 459 18.25 -16.16 5.33
CA LEU A 459 17.97 -14.72 5.43
C LEU A 459 18.44 -14.11 6.76
N LEU A 460 18.64 -14.93 7.79
CA LEU A 460 19.27 -14.51 9.05
C LEU A 460 20.81 -14.49 8.96
N ASP A 461 21.42 -15.07 7.94
CA ASP A 461 22.87 -15.08 7.71
C ASP A 461 23.23 -15.10 6.21
N ILE A 462 23.20 -13.92 5.61
CA ILE A 462 23.69 -13.58 4.28
C ILE A 462 25.11 -13.04 4.43
N ASP A 463 26.11 -13.93 4.31
CA ASP A 463 27.54 -13.60 4.42
C ASP A 463 27.91 -12.83 5.71
N GLY A 464 27.29 -13.19 6.84
CA GLY A 464 27.49 -12.53 8.14
C GLY A 464 26.67 -11.27 8.34
N GLN A 465 25.60 -11.07 7.55
CA GLN A 465 24.59 -10.03 7.74
C GLN A 465 23.18 -10.65 7.66
N THR A 466 22.23 -10.13 8.41
CA THR A 466 20.80 -10.44 8.24
C THR A 466 20.20 -9.66 7.07
N LEU A 467 19.05 -10.08 6.55
CA LEU A 467 18.33 -9.36 5.49
C LEU A 467 18.10 -7.88 5.84
N GLY A 468 17.63 -7.56 7.04
CA GLY A 468 17.41 -6.17 7.48
C GLY A 468 18.69 -5.35 7.65
N GLN A 469 19.84 -5.99 7.79
CA GLN A 469 21.15 -5.31 7.78
C GLN A 469 21.68 -5.09 6.36
N LEU A 470 21.39 -6.01 5.45
CA LEU A 470 21.83 -5.94 4.06
C LEU A 470 20.95 -4.97 3.27
N ASN A 471 19.63 -5.11 3.41
CA ASN A 471 18.61 -4.39 2.65
C ASN A 471 17.48 -3.92 3.60
N PRO A 472 17.70 -2.87 4.40
CA PRO A 472 16.70 -2.40 5.36
C PRO A 472 15.41 -1.91 4.69
N GLU A 473 15.47 -1.18 3.58
CA GLU A 473 14.26 -0.70 2.88
C GLU A 473 13.42 -1.85 2.31
N LEU A 474 14.06 -2.91 1.79
CA LEU A 474 13.35 -4.13 1.36
C LEU A 474 12.60 -4.77 2.53
N THR A 475 13.27 -4.92 3.68
CA THR A 475 12.69 -5.52 4.89
C THR A 475 11.51 -4.70 5.41
N GLN A 476 11.61 -3.38 5.41
CA GLN A 476 10.54 -2.46 5.79
C GLN A 476 9.33 -2.56 4.86
N ARG A 477 9.56 -2.73 3.55
CA ARG A 477 8.51 -2.87 2.54
C ARG A 477 7.81 -4.21 2.59
N TYR A 478 8.53 -5.29 2.89
CA TYR A 478 7.91 -6.56 3.22
C TYR A 478 7.01 -6.46 4.45
N ALA A 479 7.50 -5.84 5.53
CA ALA A 479 6.69 -5.61 6.71
C ALA A 479 5.43 -4.79 6.40
N HIS A 480 5.58 -3.72 5.60
CA HIS A 480 4.46 -2.90 5.14
C HIS A 480 3.42 -3.71 4.37
N GLY A 481 3.84 -4.44 3.32
CA GLY A 481 2.95 -5.29 2.52
C GLY A 481 2.25 -6.38 3.33
N LEU A 482 2.90 -6.89 4.39
CA LEU A 482 2.35 -7.97 5.21
C LEU A 482 1.40 -7.53 6.33
N VAL A 483 1.27 -6.22 6.59
CA VAL A 483 0.38 -5.72 7.67
C VAL A 483 -1.04 -6.29 7.59
N PRO A 484 -1.74 -6.32 6.43
CA PRO A 484 -3.10 -6.86 6.37
C PRO A 484 -3.21 -8.35 6.70
N PHE A 485 -2.12 -9.11 6.53
CA PHE A 485 -2.09 -10.57 6.62
C PHE A 485 -1.52 -11.07 7.95
N VAL A 486 -1.17 -10.19 8.89
CA VAL A 486 -0.73 -10.57 10.25
C VAL A 486 -1.78 -11.45 10.92
N ASP A 487 -3.07 -11.11 10.76
CA ASP A 487 -4.20 -11.89 11.27
C ASP A 487 -4.20 -13.33 10.72
N ASP A 488 -3.99 -13.49 9.39
CA ASP A 488 -3.90 -14.79 8.72
C ASP A 488 -2.68 -15.60 9.17
N MET A 489 -1.53 -14.95 9.42
CA MET A 489 -0.35 -15.59 10.04
C MET A 489 -0.64 -16.10 11.46
N GLY A 490 -1.59 -15.47 12.16
CA GLY A 490 -2.11 -15.92 13.45
C GLY A 490 -3.01 -17.14 13.41
N GLY A 491 -3.31 -17.66 12.21
CA GLY A 491 -4.28 -18.73 12.02
C GLY A 491 -5.74 -18.27 12.00
N MET A 492 -5.99 -16.96 11.94
CA MET A 492 -7.32 -16.41 11.65
C MET A 492 -7.53 -16.35 10.12
N THR A 493 -8.76 -16.10 9.65
CA THR A 493 -9.07 -16.09 8.21
C THR A 493 -9.42 -14.67 7.76
N GLY A 494 -8.46 -13.75 7.88
CA GLY A 494 -8.64 -12.34 7.55
C GLY A 494 -8.84 -12.09 6.05
N SER A 495 -8.09 -12.83 5.23
CA SER A 495 -8.14 -12.79 3.76
C SER A 495 -9.21 -13.70 3.14
N GLY A 496 -10.06 -14.33 3.94
CA GLY A 496 -11.02 -15.34 3.47
C GLY A 496 -10.38 -16.68 3.08
N GLY A 497 -9.10 -16.89 3.45
CA GLY A 497 -8.34 -18.12 3.20
C GLY A 497 -7.45 -18.08 1.96
N THR A 498 -7.27 -16.90 1.33
CA THR A 498 -6.36 -16.73 0.18
C THR A 498 -4.90 -16.59 0.60
N PHE A 499 -4.62 -16.21 1.85
CA PHE A 499 -3.27 -16.18 2.42
C PHE A 499 -3.10 -17.33 3.43
N GLU A 500 -2.22 -18.29 3.10
CA GLU A 500 -1.88 -19.42 3.94
C GLU A 500 -0.42 -19.88 3.77
N ILE A 501 0.46 -19.37 4.62
CA ILE A 501 1.87 -19.79 4.66
C ILE A 501 2.13 -21.01 5.55
N ASP A 502 1.21 -21.34 6.45
CA ASP A 502 1.31 -22.50 7.35
C ASP A 502 0.06 -23.35 7.22
N GLY A 503 0.24 -24.63 6.87
CA GLY A 503 -0.88 -25.54 6.68
C GLY A 503 -1.68 -25.81 7.97
N ASP A 504 -2.93 -26.25 7.81
CA ASP A 504 -3.89 -26.58 8.88
C ASP A 504 -3.29 -27.28 10.11
N THR A 505 -2.46 -28.32 9.90
CA THR A 505 -1.83 -29.06 11.01
C THR A 505 -0.89 -28.18 11.82
N SER A 506 -0.01 -27.42 11.14
CA SER A 506 0.94 -26.53 11.80
C SER A 506 0.24 -25.39 12.55
N ARG A 507 -0.88 -24.91 12.00
CA ARG A 507 -1.74 -23.91 12.65
C ARG A 507 -2.43 -24.50 13.88
N HIS A 508 -3.00 -25.70 13.77
CA HIS A 508 -3.66 -26.38 14.89
C HIS A 508 -2.68 -26.69 16.02
N ASP A 509 -1.52 -27.25 15.69
CA ASP A 509 -0.49 -27.65 16.66
C ASP A 509 0.27 -26.44 17.25
N GLY A 510 0.03 -25.22 16.74
CA GLY A 510 0.71 -24.00 17.22
C GLY A 510 2.21 -24.00 16.97
N LEU A 511 2.63 -24.64 15.87
CA LEU A 511 4.04 -24.69 15.47
C LEU A 511 4.38 -23.60 14.45
N MET A 512 3.48 -23.33 13.50
CA MET A 512 3.54 -22.25 12.50
C MET A 512 4.97 -21.83 12.08
N PRO A 513 5.81 -22.76 11.56
CA PRO A 513 7.22 -22.50 11.29
C PRO A 513 7.44 -21.34 10.30
N ASN A 514 6.56 -21.18 9.31
CA ASN A 514 6.75 -20.13 8.31
C ASN A 514 6.41 -18.75 8.88
N ALA A 515 5.32 -18.62 9.65
CA ALA A 515 5.02 -17.36 10.35
C ALA A 515 6.14 -16.97 11.32
N LYS A 516 6.74 -17.92 12.04
CA LYS A 516 7.93 -17.66 12.89
C LYS A 516 9.08 -17.13 12.06
N GLY A 517 9.34 -17.75 10.90
CA GLY A 517 10.35 -17.30 9.94
C GLY A 517 10.14 -15.89 9.45
N VAL A 518 8.92 -15.54 9.06
CA VAL A 518 8.55 -14.17 8.65
C VAL A 518 8.86 -13.18 9.78
N PHE A 519 8.37 -13.43 11.00
CA PHE A 519 8.61 -12.53 12.13
C PHE A 519 10.09 -12.41 12.47
N ALA A 520 10.85 -13.51 12.41
CA ALA A 520 12.29 -13.52 12.66
C ALA A 520 13.04 -12.66 11.65
N VAL A 521 12.77 -12.83 10.35
CA VAL A 521 13.43 -12.06 9.30
C VAL A 521 13.04 -10.59 9.36
N LEU A 522 11.75 -10.26 9.51
CA LEU A 522 11.31 -8.85 9.60
C LEU A 522 11.85 -8.13 10.84
N ASN A 523 12.08 -8.86 11.95
CA ASN A 523 12.67 -8.27 13.15
C ASN A 523 14.16 -7.91 13.01
N THR A 524 14.79 -8.21 11.86
CA THR A 524 16.19 -7.86 11.60
C THR A 524 16.39 -6.39 11.19
N ASP A 525 15.32 -5.65 10.93
CA ASP A 525 15.29 -4.20 10.76
C ASP A 525 14.39 -3.54 11.83
N ALA A 526 14.77 -2.34 12.31
CA ALA A 526 14.08 -1.67 13.42
C ALA A 526 12.68 -1.17 13.07
N ASP A 527 12.54 -0.52 11.92
CA ASP A 527 11.27 0.07 11.51
C ASP A 527 10.30 -1.03 11.06
N ALA A 528 10.81 -2.07 10.38
CA ALA A 528 10.05 -3.27 10.05
C ALA A 528 9.54 -3.99 11.32
N ALA A 529 10.41 -4.15 12.33
CA ALA A 529 10.05 -4.75 13.60
C ALA A 529 8.98 -3.95 14.34
N ASP A 530 9.14 -2.62 14.43
CA ASP A 530 8.15 -1.75 15.08
C ASP A 530 6.79 -1.86 14.40
N LEU A 531 6.74 -1.92 13.07
CA LEU A 531 5.50 -2.05 12.29
C LEU A 531 4.82 -3.41 12.50
N ILE A 532 5.55 -4.52 12.27
CA ILE A 532 4.94 -5.85 12.33
C ILE A 532 4.58 -6.24 13.77
N ASN A 533 5.43 -5.92 14.74
CA ASN A 533 5.19 -6.24 16.15
C ASN A 533 4.05 -5.40 16.72
N SER A 534 3.94 -4.11 16.36
CA SER A 534 2.81 -3.29 16.80
C SER A 534 1.48 -3.78 16.25
N THR A 535 1.46 -4.26 15.00
CA THR A 535 0.27 -4.87 14.38
C THR A 535 -0.12 -6.18 15.10
N ALA A 536 0.85 -7.05 15.38
CA ALA A 536 0.60 -8.29 16.12
C ALA A 536 0.11 -8.04 17.56
N TYR A 537 0.71 -7.06 18.25
CA TYR A 537 0.26 -6.67 19.60
C TYR A 537 -1.11 -6.02 19.60
N ASP A 538 -1.43 -5.20 18.59
CA ASP A 538 -2.77 -4.60 18.43
C ASP A 538 -3.85 -5.69 18.35
N LEU A 539 -3.61 -6.70 17.51
CA LEU A 539 -4.48 -7.84 17.36
C LEU A 539 -4.58 -8.67 18.64
N ALA A 540 -3.44 -9.00 19.28
CA ALA A 540 -3.43 -9.71 20.56
C ALA A 540 -4.28 -8.99 21.63
N MET A 541 -4.14 -7.66 21.73
CA MET A 541 -4.92 -6.85 22.67
C MET A 541 -6.41 -6.82 22.35
N LYS A 542 -6.79 -6.83 21.07
CA LYS A 542 -8.20 -6.90 20.66
C LYS A 542 -8.83 -8.23 21.06
N GLU A 543 -8.15 -9.33 20.78
CA GLU A 543 -8.59 -10.68 21.14
C GLU A 543 -8.65 -10.89 22.66
N GLU A 544 -7.64 -10.42 23.39
CA GLU A 544 -7.65 -10.42 24.86
C GLU A 544 -8.75 -9.55 25.45
N THR A 545 -9.07 -8.43 24.80
CA THR A 545 -10.21 -7.60 25.21
C THR A 545 -11.53 -8.31 24.95
N ALA A 546 -11.67 -9.04 23.84
CA ALA A 546 -12.84 -9.86 23.55
C ALA A 546 -13.06 -10.89 24.67
N PHE A 547 -12.01 -11.63 25.02
CA PHE A 547 -12.02 -12.55 26.15
C PHE A 547 -12.37 -11.84 27.48
N ALA A 548 -11.66 -10.76 27.80
CA ALA A 548 -11.82 -10.07 29.08
C ALA A 548 -13.23 -9.48 29.26
N MET A 549 -13.90 -9.10 28.18
CA MET A 549 -15.26 -8.59 28.23
C MET A 549 -16.33 -9.67 28.30
N ASP A 550 -16.11 -10.83 27.67
CA ASP A 550 -17.02 -11.97 27.72
C ASP A 550 -16.28 -13.32 27.73
N ALA A 551 -15.67 -13.67 28.87
CA ALA A 551 -14.93 -14.92 29.06
C ALA A 551 -15.80 -16.20 28.88
N LYS A 552 -17.12 -16.05 28.76
CA LYS A 552 -18.07 -17.15 28.54
C LYS A 552 -18.53 -17.25 27.09
N ASP A 553 -18.02 -16.39 26.22
CA ASP A 553 -18.31 -16.45 24.79
C ASP A 553 -17.85 -17.80 24.21
N PRO A 554 -18.62 -18.45 23.32
CA PRO A 554 -18.21 -19.71 22.68
C PRO A 554 -16.92 -19.62 21.84
N GLN A 555 -16.46 -18.42 21.48
CA GLN A 555 -15.20 -18.14 20.77
C GLN A 555 -14.08 -17.68 21.71
N SER A 556 -14.34 -17.63 23.02
CA SER A 556 -13.33 -17.28 24.04
C SER A 556 -12.01 -18.05 23.87
N GLN A 557 -12.05 -19.32 23.48
CA GLN A 557 -10.85 -20.11 23.20
C GLN A 557 -10.09 -19.55 21.99
N ALA A 558 -10.77 -19.33 20.88
CA ALA A 558 -10.16 -18.84 19.65
C ALA A 558 -9.48 -17.48 19.88
N HIS A 559 -10.12 -16.59 20.66
CA HIS A 559 -9.54 -15.31 21.07
C HIS A 559 -8.22 -15.49 21.85
N LEU A 560 -8.20 -16.42 22.82
CA LEU A 560 -6.99 -16.69 23.61
C LEU A 560 -5.88 -17.34 22.77
N GLU A 561 -6.23 -18.28 21.89
CA GLU A 561 -5.27 -18.92 21.00
C GLU A 561 -4.67 -17.91 20.00
N ALA A 562 -5.49 -17.05 19.42
CA ALA A 562 -5.07 -15.97 18.54
C ALA A 562 -4.10 -15.00 19.25
N ALA A 563 -4.48 -14.53 20.44
CA ALA A 563 -3.65 -13.62 21.23
C ALA A 563 -2.32 -14.26 21.64
N ALA A 564 -2.36 -15.49 22.16
CA ALA A 564 -1.16 -16.24 22.53
C ALA A 564 -0.25 -16.48 21.33
N THR A 565 -0.84 -16.75 20.15
CA THR A 565 -0.10 -16.92 18.90
C THR A 565 0.64 -15.64 18.52
N MET A 566 -0.05 -14.50 18.48
CA MET A 566 0.53 -13.21 18.13
C MET A 566 1.68 -12.81 19.06
N ARG A 567 1.49 -12.99 20.38
CA ARG A 567 2.57 -12.71 21.35
C ARG A 567 3.75 -13.65 21.17
N GLY A 568 3.48 -14.94 20.94
CA GLY A 568 4.51 -15.94 20.68
C GLY A 568 5.33 -15.62 19.43
N LEU A 569 4.68 -15.18 18.34
CA LEU A 569 5.34 -14.76 17.09
C LEU A 569 6.27 -13.57 17.29
N VAL A 570 5.83 -12.54 18.03
CA VAL A 570 6.69 -11.39 18.35
C VAL A 570 7.89 -11.83 19.21
N ASP A 571 7.65 -12.63 20.24
CA ASP A 571 8.71 -13.06 21.15
C ASP A 571 9.75 -13.94 20.45
N VAL A 572 9.33 -14.93 19.66
CA VAL A 572 10.26 -15.81 18.93
C VAL A 572 10.97 -15.07 17.81
N GLY A 573 10.27 -14.21 17.05
CA GLY A 573 10.85 -13.45 15.96
C GLY A 573 11.93 -12.47 16.43
N ALA A 574 11.62 -11.67 17.46
CA ALA A 574 12.61 -10.77 18.04
C ALA A 574 13.79 -11.54 18.64
N HIS A 575 13.55 -12.66 19.32
CA HIS A 575 14.62 -13.46 19.90
C HIS A 575 15.56 -14.05 18.84
N GLU A 576 15.02 -14.59 17.75
CA GLU A 576 15.81 -15.15 16.65
C GLU A 576 16.60 -14.07 15.91
N ALA A 577 16.01 -12.90 15.66
CA ALA A 577 16.73 -11.75 15.08
C ALA A 577 17.93 -11.32 15.95
N PHE A 578 17.76 -11.23 17.27
CA PHE A 578 18.85 -10.87 18.18
C PHE A 578 19.94 -11.93 18.23
N GLN A 579 19.59 -13.21 18.12
CA GLN A 579 20.59 -14.28 18.00
C GLN A 579 21.35 -14.21 16.69
N ALA A 580 20.67 -13.89 15.60
CA ALA A 580 21.32 -13.67 14.31
C ALA A 580 22.28 -12.47 14.39
N PHE A 581 21.87 -11.35 15.00
CA PHE A 581 22.76 -10.22 15.24
C PHE A 581 24.01 -10.62 16.03
N GLU A 582 23.86 -11.36 17.12
CA GLU A 582 24.99 -11.83 17.93
C GLU A 582 25.90 -12.80 17.15
N ALA A 583 25.33 -13.75 16.43
CA ALA A 583 26.06 -14.72 15.61
C ALA A 583 26.86 -14.03 14.49
N ASN A 584 26.28 -12.97 13.91
CA ASN A 584 26.86 -12.14 12.86
C ASN A 584 27.82 -11.06 13.39
N GLY A 585 28.02 -11.00 14.71
CA GLY A 585 28.92 -10.03 15.36
C GLY A 585 28.40 -8.58 15.32
N HIS A 586 27.11 -8.39 15.08
CA HIS A 586 26.43 -7.10 15.12
C HIS A 586 25.90 -6.78 16.53
N GLN A 587 25.89 -5.50 16.87
CA GLN A 587 25.30 -5.01 18.12
C GLN A 587 24.14 -4.07 17.77
N ALA A 588 22.90 -4.53 17.99
CA ALA A 588 21.72 -3.70 17.83
C ALA A 588 21.74 -2.51 18.79
N GLU A 589 21.10 -1.40 18.41
CA GLU A 589 21.12 -0.15 19.18
C GLU A 589 20.41 -0.26 20.53
N VAL A 590 19.37 -1.10 20.60
CA VAL A 590 18.67 -1.44 21.85
C VAL A 590 18.62 -2.95 22.00
N ASN A 591 18.33 -3.42 23.22
CA ASN A 591 18.25 -4.86 23.51
C ASN A 591 16.89 -5.46 23.12
N GLU A 592 16.81 -6.80 23.10
CA GLU A 592 15.60 -7.55 22.74
C GLU A 592 14.36 -7.08 23.52
N THR A 593 14.49 -6.85 24.83
CA THR A 593 13.38 -6.38 25.68
C THR A 593 12.86 -5.01 25.24
N GLN A 594 13.76 -4.07 24.95
CA GLN A 594 13.37 -2.73 24.50
C GLN A 594 12.79 -2.77 23.08
N TRP A 595 13.31 -3.63 22.20
CA TRP A 595 12.79 -3.85 20.85
C TRP A 595 11.32 -4.26 20.87
N LYS A 596 11.00 -5.30 21.65
CA LYS A 596 9.61 -5.77 21.85
C LYS A 596 8.73 -4.73 22.52
N LYS A 597 9.29 -3.99 23.48
CA LYS A 597 8.57 -2.93 24.19
C LYS A 597 8.17 -1.77 23.26
N ASN A 598 8.98 -1.41 22.26
CA ASN A 598 8.65 -0.34 21.32
C ASN A 598 7.37 -0.67 20.52
N GLY A 599 7.33 -1.85 19.90
CA GLY A 599 6.13 -2.32 19.18
C GLY A 599 4.89 -2.40 20.10
N PHE A 600 5.06 -2.89 21.33
CA PHE A 600 3.98 -2.92 22.31
C PHE A 600 3.46 -1.53 22.68
N ASP A 601 4.36 -0.59 23.01
CA ASP A 601 3.99 0.77 23.39
C ASP A 601 3.33 1.51 22.20
N ALA A 602 3.73 1.22 20.96
CA ALA A 602 3.09 1.71 19.75
C ALA A 602 1.66 1.18 19.59
N ALA A 603 1.44 -0.13 19.81
CA ALA A 603 0.10 -0.74 19.80
C ALA A 603 -0.82 -0.11 20.86
N VAL A 604 -0.33 0.04 22.10
CA VAL A 604 -1.06 0.73 23.18
C VAL A 604 -1.41 2.17 22.78
N ALA A 605 -0.48 2.88 22.15
CA ALA A 605 -0.70 4.26 21.72
C ALA A 605 -1.75 4.36 20.59
N GLY A 606 -1.79 3.40 19.66
CA GLY A 606 -2.81 3.32 18.61
C GLY A 606 -4.20 3.04 19.19
N LEU A 607 -4.32 1.96 19.95
CA LEU A 607 -5.58 1.51 20.56
C LEU A 607 -6.10 2.42 21.66
N GLY A 608 -5.22 3.14 22.36
CA GLY A 608 -5.60 4.06 23.43
C GLY A 608 -6.37 5.30 22.96
N THR A 609 -6.49 5.51 21.63
CA THR A 609 -7.20 6.65 21.04
C THR A 609 -8.57 6.24 20.48
N GLY A 610 -9.62 6.99 20.79
CA GLY A 610 -10.96 6.73 20.24
C GLY A 610 -11.60 5.44 20.77
N GLY A 611 -12.37 4.75 19.93
CA GLY A 611 -12.91 3.42 20.22
C GLY A 611 -12.66 2.49 19.05
N SER A 612 -12.37 1.22 19.34
CA SER A 612 -12.01 0.20 18.35
C SER A 612 -13.05 -0.89 18.29
N MET A 613 -13.23 -1.50 17.12
CA MET A 613 -14.05 -2.68 16.95
C MET A 613 -13.34 -3.89 17.58
N ILE A 614 -14.00 -4.55 18.53
CA ILE A 614 -13.55 -5.79 19.16
C ILE A 614 -14.41 -6.94 18.63
N PRO A 615 -13.81 -8.03 18.13
CA PRO A 615 -14.53 -9.21 17.67
C PRO A 615 -15.46 -9.77 18.75
N GLY A 616 -16.67 -10.20 18.36
CA GLY A 616 -17.69 -10.72 19.28
C GLY A 616 -18.36 -9.68 20.20
N VAL A 617 -17.70 -8.55 20.48
CA VAL A 617 -18.14 -7.56 21.49
C VAL A 617 -18.69 -6.26 20.87
N GLY A 618 -18.09 -5.78 19.77
CA GLY A 618 -18.42 -4.50 19.14
C GLY A 618 -17.47 -3.36 19.54
N VAL A 619 -17.91 -2.10 19.42
CA VAL A 619 -17.05 -0.93 19.68
C VAL A 619 -16.73 -0.80 21.17
N VAL A 620 -15.45 -0.87 21.51
CA VAL A 620 -14.92 -0.67 22.87
C VAL A 620 -14.09 0.61 22.94
N ALA A 621 -14.18 1.33 24.06
CA ALA A 621 -13.40 2.54 24.28
C ALA A 621 -11.91 2.22 24.39
N GLY A 622 -11.07 2.96 23.66
CA GLY A 622 -9.62 2.79 23.63
C GLY A 622 -8.92 2.74 25.00
N PRO A 623 -9.31 3.56 25.99
CA PRO A 623 -8.75 3.46 27.34
C PRO A 623 -8.95 2.09 28.00
N THR A 624 -10.04 1.38 27.70
CA THR A 624 -10.28 0.03 28.23
C THR A 624 -9.32 -0.98 27.58
N ILE A 625 -9.15 -0.89 26.26
CA ILE A 625 -8.21 -1.74 25.51
C ILE A 625 -6.78 -1.50 25.99
N ALA A 626 -6.38 -0.24 26.17
CA ALA A 626 -5.07 0.13 26.70
C ALA A 626 -4.85 -0.38 28.14
N GLN A 627 -5.89 -0.40 28.99
CA GLN A 627 -5.80 -0.96 30.34
C GLN A 627 -5.64 -2.49 30.31
N VAL A 628 -6.38 -3.18 29.44
CA VAL A 628 -6.21 -4.62 29.19
C VAL A 628 -4.78 -4.89 28.72
N GLY A 629 -4.31 -4.19 27.68
CA GLY A 629 -2.95 -4.31 27.18
C GLY A 629 -1.90 -4.06 28.27
N ALA A 630 -2.08 -3.03 29.11
CA ALA A 630 -1.15 -2.70 30.19
C ALA A 630 -0.99 -3.80 31.26
N ALA A 631 -2.00 -4.67 31.46
CA ALA A 631 -1.87 -5.85 32.32
C ALA A 631 -0.79 -6.80 31.76
N PHE A 632 -0.82 -7.06 30.45
CA PHE A 632 0.19 -7.87 29.77
C PHE A 632 1.56 -7.18 29.71
N GLY A 633 1.60 -5.88 29.41
CA GLY A 633 2.87 -5.14 29.27
C GLY A 633 3.71 -5.13 30.54
N GLN A 634 3.07 -5.01 31.71
CA GLN A 634 3.78 -5.03 32.97
C GLN A 634 4.48 -6.38 33.20
N GLU A 635 3.73 -7.45 32.97
CA GLU A 635 4.22 -8.80 33.20
C GLU A 635 5.27 -9.24 32.18
N LEU A 636 5.17 -8.77 30.94
CA LEU A 636 6.12 -9.09 29.86
C LEU A 636 7.45 -8.35 30.00
N PHE A 637 7.44 -7.08 30.40
CA PHE A 637 8.63 -6.22 30.32
C PHE A 637 9.20 -5.79 31.67
N GLU A 638 8.40 -5.62 32.73
CA GLU A 638 8.90 -5.19 34.05
C GLU A 638 9.44 -6.35 34.87
N ASN A 639 8.89 -7.56 34.67
CA ASN A 639 9.31 -8.81 35.31
C ASN A 639 10.10 -9.74 34.36
N ALA A 640 10.66 -9.19 33.28
CA ALA A 640 11.36 -9.99 32.28
C ALA A 640 12.52 -10.79 32.92
N PRO A 641 12.61 -12.10 32.66
CA PRO A 641 13.75 -12.89 33.10
C PRO A 641 15.05 -12.29 32.53
N PRO A 642 16.19 -12.43 33.24
CA PRO A 642 17.46 -11.96 32.72
C PRO A 642 17.73 -12.60 31.35
N PRO A 643 18.45 -11.92 30.44
CA PRO A 643 18.80 -12.49 29.14
C PRO A 643 19.50 -13.83 29.39
N VAL A 644 18.84 -14.92 28.98
CA VAL A 644 19.37 -16.27 29.10
C VAL A 644 19.73 -16.75 27.71
N ASP A 645 20.89 -17.39 27.58
CA ASP A 645 21.15 -18.27 26.46
C ASP A 645 20.08 -19.38 26.42
N ARG A 646 19.56 -19.64 25.22
CA ARG A 646 18.47 -20.55 24.82
C ARG A 646 18.02 -21.64 25.82
N PRO A 647 16.70 -21.97 25.87
CA PRO A 647 15.56 -21.43 25.09
C PRO A 647 14.77 -20.31 25.80
N LEU A 648 13.84 -19.67 25.08
CA LEU A 648 12.87 -18.72 25.67
C LEU A 648 12.14 -19.38 26.86
N PRO A 649 11.93 -18.65 27.96
CA PRO A 649 11.31 -19.20 29.15
C PRO A 649 9.81 -19.44 28.92
N GLN A 650 9.36 -20.65 29.26
CA GLN A 650 7.95 -21.02 29.18
C GLN A 650 7.08 -20.18 30.11
N MET A 651 5.88 -19.85 29.64
CA MET A 651 4.82 -19.26 30.45
C MET A 651 4.25 -20.32 31.40
N ALA A 652 4.32 -20.02 32.70
CA ALA A 652 3.65 -20.83 33.70
C ALA A 652 2.14 -20.58 33.69
N GLU A 653 1.33 -21.61 33.97
CA GLU A 653 -0.14 -21.50 34.07
C GLU A 653 -0.58 -20.42 35.07
N THR A 654 0.04 -20.34 36.24
CA THR A 654 -0.26 -19.28 37.23
C THR A 654 0.01 -17.87 36.67
N ARG A 655 1.00 -17.73 35.79
CA ARG A 655 1.28 -16.45 35.11
C ARG A 655 0.18 -16.13 34.12
N ALA A 656 -0.22 -17.07 33.26
CA ALA A 656 -1.35 -16.91 32.36
C ALA A 656 -2.63 -16.55 33.12
N SER A 657 -2.94 -17.29 34.19
CA SER A 657 -4.07 -17.02 35.06
C SER A 657 -4.05 -15.60 35.63
N THR A 658 -2.89 -15.14 36.13
CA THR A 658 -2.75 -13.79 36.70
C THR A 658 -3.09 -12.73 35.67
N VAL A 659 -2.49 -12.81 34.47
CA VAL A 659 -2.67 -11.78 33.44
C VAL A 659 -4.10 -11.78 32.87
N LEU A 660 -4.72 -12.95 32.71
CA LEU A 660 -6.11 -13.07 32.27
C LEU A 660 -7.10 -12.52 33.31
N LEU A 661 -6.87 -12.75 34.61
CA LEU A 661 -7.71 -12.14 35.63
C LEU A 661 -7.50 -10.61 35.72
N GLU A 662 -6.27 -10.14 35.55
CA GLU A 662 -5.98 -8.70 35.50
C GLU A 662 -6.63 -8.03 34.28
N SER A 663 -6.65 -8.68 33.11
CA SER A 663 -7.35 -8.16 31.94
C SER A 663 -8.86 -8.09 32.17
N MET A 664 -9.46 -9.08 32.84
CA MET A 664 -10.86 -9.03 33.26
C MET A 664 -11.14 -7.88 34.23
N LEU A 665 -10.27 -7.67 35.23
CA LEU A 665 -10.37 -6.54 36.15
C LEU A 665 -10.25 -5.19 35.41
N ALA A 666 -9.33 -5.09 34.44
CA ALA A 666 -9.16 -3.92 33.58
C ALA A 666 -10.39 -3.66 32.67
N ALA A 667 -11.05 -4.72 32.20
CA ALA A 667 -12.33 -4.66 31.51
C ALA A 667 -13.53 -4.40 32.45
N ASN A 668 -13.28 -4.11 33.74
CA ASN A 668 -14.26 -3.83 34.78
C ASN A 668 -15.22 -5.01 35.03
N GLN A 669 -14.75 -6.25 34.81
CA GLN A 669 -15.43 -7.47 35.21
C GLN A 669 -15.20 -7.76 36.69
N THR A 670 -16.16 -8.45 37.31
CA THR A 670 -16.03 -8.90 38.69
C THR A 670 -15.27 -10.21 38.75
N VAL A 671 -14.09 -10.19 39.36
CA VAL A 671 -13.28 -11.39 39.63
C VAL A 671 -13.41 -11.81 41.10
N SER A 672 -13.64 -13.10 41.35
CA SER A 672 -13.76 -13.68 42.69
C SER A 672 -12.40 -14.09 43.26
N LEU A 673 -11.69 -13.15 43.86
CA LEU A 673 -10.40 -13.38 44.54
C LEU A 673 -10.51 -13.20 46.07
N PRO A 674 -9.64 -13.86 46.86
CA PRO A 674 -9.59 -13.64 48.30
C PRO A 674 -9.27 -12.16 48.66
N GLU A 675 -9.72 -11.72 49.83
CA GLU A 675 -9.46 -10.36 50.31
C GLU A 675 -7.94 -10.11 50.42
N GLY A 676 -7.48 -8.97 49.88
CA GLY A 676 -6.08 -8.57 49.85
C GLY A 676 -5.29 -9.02 48.62
N TYR A 677 -5.87 -9.83 47.73
CA TYR A 677 -5.20 -10.26 46.49
C TYR A 677 -5.31 -9.25 45.36
N VAL A 678 -6.15 -8.22 45.51
CA VAL A 678 -6.30 -7.14 44.53
C VAL A 678 -5.95 -5.81 45.17
N GLU A 679 -4.99 -5.09 44.59
CA GLU A 679 -4.51 -3.79 45.06
C GLU A 679 -4.35 -2.79 43.91
N GLY A 680 -4.34 -1.48 44.23
CA GLY A 680 -4.05 -0.42 43.27
C GLY A 680 -5.26 0.13 42.49
N ASP A 681 -4.98 1.16 41.69
CA ASP A 681 -5.89 1.78 40.70
C ASP A 681 -5.03 2.14 39.46
N PRO A 682 -5.10 1.39 38.35
CA PRO A 682 -6.03 0.27 38.09
C PRO A 682 -5.78 -0.95 38.99
N PRO A 683 -6.80 -1.80 39.22
CA PRO A 683 -6.71 -2.99 40.07
C PRO A 683 -5.70 -4.00 39.50
N ARG A 684 -4.82 -4.51 40.37
CA ARG A 684 -3.78 -5.49 40.07
C ARG A 684 -3.80 -6.64 41.03
N ILE A 685 -3.37 -7.81 40.59
CA ILE A 685 -3.26 -9.00 41.41
C ILE A 685 -1.90 -9.01 42.10
N VAL A 686 -1.91 -9.13 43.41
CA VAL A 686 -0.69 -9.17 44.24
C VAL A 686 -0.72 -10.35 45.19
N GLN A 687 0.44 -10.95 45.44
CA GLN A 687 0.61 -11.97 46.47
C GLN A 687 0.68 -11.31 47.85
N PRO A 688 -0.29 -11.55 48.76
CA PRO A 688 -0.27 -10.91 50.07
C PRO A 688 0.84 -11.44 50.97
N ASP A 689 1.30 -10.59 51.89
CA ASP A 689 2.30 -10.95 52.91
C ASP A 689 1.87 -12.20 53.70
N GLY A 690 2.71 -13.23 53.68
CA GLY A 690 2.51 -14.48 54.44
C GLY A 690 1.73 -15.57 53.70
N VAL A 691 1.34 -15.34 52.44
CA VAL A 691 0.80 -16.37 51.54
C VAL A 691 1.97 -17.08 50.84
N SER A 692 1.98 -18.42 50.83
CA SER A 692 3.00 -19.18 50.11
C SER A 692 2.76 -19.16 48.60
N ASP A 693 3.80 -19.31 47.79
CA ASP A 693 3.68 -19.33 46.32
C ASP A 693 2.68 -20.38 45.82
N GLY A 694 2.64 -21.55 46.49
CA GLY A 694 1.70 -22.62 46.17
C GLY A 694 0.25 -22.30 46.54
N ASP A 695 0.02 -21.63 47.67
CA ASP A 695 -1.32 -21.19 48.08
C ASP A 695 -1.83 -20.05 47.18
N PHE A 696 -0.92 -19.16 46.76
CA PHE A 696 -1.21 -18.09 45.82
C PHE A 696 -1.59 -18.67 44.45
N ALA A 697 -0.75 -19.52 43.87
CA ALA A 697 -1.02 -20.20 42.61
C ALA A 697 -2.36 -20.95 42.64
N THR A 698 -2.64 -21.69 43.71
CA THR A 698 -3.91 -22.42 43.86
C THR A 698 -5.11 -21.47 43.84
N ALA A 699 -5.04 -20.34 44.54
CA ALA A 699 -6.13 -19.37 44.60
C ALA A 699 -6.37 -18.68 43.26
N ILE A 700 -5.30 -18.35 42.53
CA ILE A 700 -5.34 -17.69 41.23
C ILE A 700 -5.91 -18.62 40.15
N ASN A 701 -5.39 -19.85 40.02
CA ASN A 701 -5.88 -20.82 39.04
C ASN A 701 -7.34 -21.23 39.36
N GLN A 702 -7.70 -21.37 40.65
CA GLN A 702 -9.09 -21.62 41.03
C GLN A 702 -10.02 -20.47 40.62
N ALA A 703 -9.58 -19.22 40.78
CA ALA A 703 -10.36 -18.07 40.36
C ALA A 703 -10.56 -18.06 38.84
N MET A 704 -9.53 -18.37 38.03
CA MET A 704 -9.69 -18.52 36.57
C MET A 704 -10.67 -19.62 36.17
N GLY A 705 -10.63 -20.76 36.86
CA GLY A 705 -11.55 -21.87 36.63
C GLY A 705 -13.04 -21.53 36.80
N ASP A 706 -13.38 -20.45 37.51
CA ASP A 706 -14.76 -19.98 37.66
C ASP A 706 -15.28 -19.19 36.44
N TYR A 707 -14.38 -18.72 35.56
CA TYR A 707 -14.71 -17.84 34.42
C TYR A 707 -14.55 -18.50 33.05
N GLY A 708 -13.81 -19.61 32.93
CA GLY A 708 -13.59 -20.30 31.66
C GLY A 708 -14.70 -21.27 31.24
N VAL A 709 -14.89 -21.41 29.93
CA VAL A 709 -15.51 -22.60 29.34
C VAL A 709 -14.43 -23.67 29.23
N LEU A 710 -14.62 -24.84 29.85
CA LEU A 710 -13.71 -25.97 29.65
C LEU A 710 -13.88 -26.53 28.24
N VAL A 711 -12.79 -26.60 27.47
CA VAL A 711 -12.75 -27.26 26.16
C VAL A 711 -11.76 -28.42 26.23
N ASP A 712 -12.21 -29.62 25.87
CA ASP A 712 -11.45 -30.88 25.95
C ASP A 712 -10.83 -31.23 27.32
N GLY A 713 -11.17 -30.48 28.37
CA GLY A 713 -10.68 -30.67 29.73
C GLY A 713 -9.88 -29.50 30.26
N ASP A 714 -9.47 -28.59 29.38
CA ASP A 714 -8.48 -27.56 29.68
C ASP A 714 -9.13 -26.19 29.97
N GLY A 715 -8.51 -25.45 30.88
CA GLY A 715 -8.90 -24.09 31.29
C GLY A 715 -8.39 -23.00 30.33
N ALA A 716 -8.95 -21.79 30.46
CA ALA A 716 -8.54 -20.64 29.65
C ALA A 716 -7.04 -20.28 29.79
N ASP A 717 -6.52 -20.43 31.01
CA ASP A 717 -5.12 -20.21 31.35
C ASP A 717 -4.19 -21.31 30.81
N GLU A 718 -4.63 -22.57 30.85
CA GLU A 718 -3.91 -23.69 30.22
C GLU A 718 -3.84 -23.50 28.69
N ILE A 719 -4.97 -23.20 28.04
CA ILE A 719 -5.03 -22.93 26.59
C ILE A 719 -4.07 -21.80 26.20
N TYR A 720 -4.12 -20.68 26.92
CA TYR A 720 -3.28 -19.52 26.61
C TYR A 720 -1.80 -19.82 26.83
N ALA A 721 -1.44 -20.45 27.96
CA ALA A 721 -0.06 -20.79 28.27
C ALA A 721 0.50 -21.83 27.30
N ASP A 722 -0.23 -22.90 27.02
CA ASP A 722 0.21 -23.98 26.13
C ASP A 722 0.36 -23.48 24.70
N ARG A 723 -0.59 -22.69 24.20
CA ARG A 723 -0.48 -22.09 22.87
C ARG A 723 0.72 -21.17 22.74
N TYR A 724 0.94 -20.29 23.71
CA TYR A 724 2.12 -19.44 23.75
C TYR A 724 3.42 -20.28 23.80
N ASN A 725 3.45 -21.29 24.66
CA ASN A 725 4.61 -22.18 24.83
C ASN A 725 4.92 -23.01 23.58
N LEU A 726 3.93 -23.37 22.77
CA LEU A 726 4.12 -24.02 21.46
C LEU A 726 4.71 -23.04 20.45
N MET A 727 4.27 -21.77 20.47
CA MET A 727 4.79 -20.75 19.57
C MET A 727 6.24 -20.34 19.90
N ILE A 728 6.62 -20.23 21.17
CA ILE A 728 8.01 -19.87 21.51
C ILE A 728 8.99 -21.04 21.42
N GLN A 729 8.52 -22.26 21.10
CA GLN A 729 9.39 -23.38 20.78
C GLN A 729 9.99 -23.18 19.39
N ASP A 730 11.33 -23.26 19.32
CA ASP A 730 12.05 -23.32 18.06
C ASP A 730 12.00 -24.77 17.51
N PRO A 731 11.36 -25.02 16.35
CA PRO A 731 11.32 -26.35 15.74
C PRO A 731 12.70 -26.84 15.26
N ASP A 732 13.67 -25.93 15.03
CA ASP A 732 15.01 -26.25 14.54
C ASP A 732 16.03 -26.54 15.66
N ILE A 733 15.65 -26.31 16.94
CA ILE A 733 16.39 -26.87 18.08
C ILE A 733 16.01 -28.34 18.23
N VAL A 734 16.71 -29.17 17.44
CA VAL A 734 16.81 -30.60 17.67
C VAL A 734 17.07 -30.84 19.15
N LYS A 735 16.16 -31.56 19.81
CA LYS A 735 16.30 -32.09 21.17
C LYS A 735 17.76 -32.45 21.42
N THR A 736 18.38 -31.79 22.40
CA THR A 736 19.64 -32.27 22.97
C THR A 736 19.43 -33.76 23.29
N PRO A 737 20.31 -34.67 22.84
CA PRO A 737 20.15 -36.09 23.17
C PRO A 737 20.06 -36.18 24.68
N SER A 738 18.96 -36.74 25.18
CA SER A 738 18.78 -37.02 26.60
C SER A 738 20.01 -37.77 27.09
N ALA A 739 20.73 -37.20 28.05
CA ALA A 739 21.92 -37.78 28.67
C ALA A 739 21.58 -38.99 29.57
N ASP A 740 20.68 -39.86 29.13
CA ASP A 740 20.16 -41.00 29.91
C ASP A 740 19.97 -42.27 29.06
N GLU A 741 20.81 -42.47 28.05
CA GLU A 741 21.14 -43.82 27.55
C GLU A 741 22.62 -44.10 27.75
N GLY A 742 22.99 -44.16 29.03
CA GLY A 742 24.35 -44.40 29.48
C GLY A 742 24.40 -45.10 30.82
N GLU A 743 23.55 -46.12 31.05
CA GLU A 743 23.81 -47.23 32.00
C GLU A 743 22.69 -48.29 31.93
N GLY A 744 22.99 -49.44 31.33
CA GLY A 744 22.08 -50.60 31.27
C GLY A 744 22.43 -51.64 30.22
#